data_AF-A0A972ZUD6-F1
#
_entry.id   AF-A0A972ZUD6-F1
#
_cell.length_a   1.000
_cell.length_b   1.000
_cell.length_c   1.000
_cell.angle_alpha   90.00
_cell.angle_beta   90.00
_cell.angle_gamma   90.00
#
_symmetry.space_group_name_H-M   'P 1'
#
loop_
_entity.id
_entity.type
_entity.pdbx_description
1 polymer ?
#
loop_
_entity_poly.entity_id
_entity_poly.type
_entity_poly.pdbx_seq_one_letter_code
_entity_poly.pdbx_strand_id
1 'polypeptide(L)'
;MNKNFIRSVEQFQNKVAIENRAGGKFKTLTYIELDKEVKAAAFFISSLGIRKSDRVIIILENSPEWVIIFFALAYIGAIVVPLDPRMSEKGIKNIISDSGATLAFISKEDQKLSGALKEEIRTLIFEDIKGLPLQGKIESARVEPDEIMVLLYTSGTTDLPKGVMLTHKNLCANFYSLKQMKIFTTKDVILSVLPLYHSYSLMTTFIAPFFSGSRIIYVPPDWPEKLSDYMKEVGATMFIGVPQIYHMMHSRMMKKLDKVGALAGLYMKLAISLGLAKPLIPGLRGAFGKRLRFFISGGAKLDATVARDFFKLGFKILEGYGLTETSPVASLNPVRRPKIGSIGRAVPDVELKLVNKDASGIGEIAIKGPNVMKGYYNNETKTREVIKEDWFFSGDLGYADKDGYFYITGRSKEMIVLSSGKNIFPEEIEKHYSGTPYIKEMYVLGVLKDKGGSKLEYLHAVVVPDLEFFKERGEMNVQKVIKATFDNLSRDLPSYKHIMGLSITQEALPRTVLGKLKRYEIEKKVMPVILDEKKTEKELTPQEEAMAESPNAKRLIKCIQDALDVKGPIHLNDSIELDLGVDSLGRVELVLAIEKCFNITFPEEMVAGEIFTIKDILLKVEELLGEGERRGTLSEKKQERKAISWPEILKQPLPEEFQKKILLRTSWVDYVITFLITGVFKIFFKIFYNFKAEGVNKIPKKGPYVLCVNHTSFLDGFIVAAGVPVRTELDLFFIGFRRYFIFPIVRNMVRRSRIIPIDATEIIEAMQGSSFILKHNKALCIFPEGERSIDGEPKEFKKGIGIIAKELSVPLVPVFIEGAFQAWPRTERFPRLAPIKIKFGDPVSSTALIKKGKALGGRDDEEAISLAIREELVRLKC
;
A
#
# COMPACT_ATOMS: atom_id res chain seq x y z
N MET A 1 -23.24 -12.16 -35.97
CA MET A 1 -22.03 -11.37 -36.28
C MET A 1 -21.95 -10.97 -37.75
N ASN A 2 -21.97 -11.91 -38.70
CA ASN A 2 -21.76 -11.64 -40.13
C ASN A 2 -22.68 -10.56 -40.71
N LYS A 3 -23.99 -10.62 -40.42
CA LYS A 3 -24.95 -9.58 -40.83
C LYS A 3 -24.59 -8.19 -40.27
N ASN A 4 -24.11 -8.09 -39.03
CA ASN A 4 -23.69 -6.82 -38.45
C ASN A 4 -22.41 -6.29 -39.12
N PHE A 5 -21.45 -7.17 -39.44
CA PHE A 5 -20.25 -6.80 -40.18
C PHE A 5 -20.61 -6.24 -41.57
N ILE A 6 -21.37 -7.00 -42.37
CA ILE A 6 -21.81 -6.59 -43.71
C ILE A 6 -22.58 -5.26 -43.66
N ARG A 7 -23.55 -5.14 -42.76
CA ARG A 7 -24.31 -3.89 -42.55
C ARG A 7 -23.40 -2.71 -42.19
N SER A 8 -22.39 -2.93 -41.34
CA SER A 8 -21.45 -1.87 -40.94
C SER A 8 -20.59 -1.43 -42.12
N VAL A 9 -20.13 -2.39 -42.94
CA VAL A 9 -19.42 -2.10 -44.19
C VAL A 9 -20.30 -1.28 -45.13
N GLU A 10 -21.53 -1.72 -45.39
CA GLU A 10 -22.48 -1.03 -46.27
C GLU A 10 -22.81 0.39 -45.79
N GLN A 11 -22.97 0.58 -44.48
CA GLN A 11 -23.36 1.86 -43.90
C GLN A 11 -22.19 2.84 -43.77
N PHE A 12 -20.96 2.35 -43.57
CA PHE A 12 -19.80 3.18 -43.25
C PHE A 12 -18.65 3.06 -44.27
N GLN A 13 -18.92 2.60 -45.49
CA GLN A 13 -17.95 2.23 -46.54
C GLN A 13 -16.67 3.08 -46.57
N ASN A 14 -16.82 4.40 -46.77
CA ASN A 14 -15.70 5.32 -46.99
C ASN A 14 -15.09 5.88 -45.70
N LYS A 15 -15.60 5.45 -44.55
CA LYS A 15 -15.11 5.91 -43.26
C LYS A 15 -13.92 5.09 -42.83
N VAL A 16 -12.97 5.73 -42.16
CA VAL A 16 -11.88 5.02 -41.46
C VAL A 16 -12.44 4.11 -40.38
N ALA A 17 -12.16 2.81 -40.50
CA ALA A 17 -12.54 1.81 -39.52
C ALA A 17 -11.42 1.60 -38.50
N ILE A 18 -10.23 1.25 -39.00
CA ILE A 18 -9.08 0.88 -38.19
C ILE A 18 -7.81 1.56 -38.68
N GLU A 19 -6.92 1.89 -37.75
CA GLU A 19 -5.61 2.46 -38.04
C GLU A 19 -4.53 1.80 -37.20
N ASN A 20 -3.33 1.70 -37.77
CA ASN A 20 -2.14 1.24 -37.07
C ASN A 20 -1.02 2.26 -37.22
N ARG A 21 -0.42 2.65 -36.10
CA ARG A 21 0.77 3.50 -36.10
C ARG A 21 2.02 2.62 -36.21
N ALA A 22 2.64 2.58 -37.38
CA ALA A 22 3.89 1.87 -37.61
C ALA A 22 4.92 2.80 -38.27
N GLY A 23 6.15 2.84 -37.77
CA GLY A 23 7.24 3.64 -38.37
C GLY A 23 6.95 5.15 -38.45
N GLY A 24 6.18 5.71 -37.51
CA GLY A 24 5.85 7.14 -37.47
C GLY A 24 4.72 7.59 -38.41
N LYS A 25 4.08 6.69 -39.16
CA LYS A 25 2.91 6.98 -40.01
C LYS A 25 1.71 6.09 -39.61
N PHE A 26 0.49 6.58 -39.84
CA PHE A 26 -0.73 5.79 -39.67
C PHE A 26 -1.07 5.06 -40.97
N LYS A 27 -1.03 3.73 -40.94
CA LYS A 27 -1.68 2.92 -41.98
C LYS A 27 -3.17 2.86 -41.65
N THR A 28 -3.99 3.27 -42.60
CA THR A 28 -5.44 3.45 -42.43
C THR A 28 -6.17 2.45 -43.30
N LEU A 29 -7.23 1.83 -42.76
CA LEU A 29 -8.19 1.06 -43.54
C LEU A 29 -9.59 1.60 -43.32
N THR A 30 -10.25 1.96 -44.41
CA THR A 30 -11.69 2.23 -44.43
C THR A 30 -12.50 0.94 -44.27
N TYR A 31 -13.80 1.05 -43.98
CA TYR A 31 -14.66 -0.13 -43.89
C TYR A 31 -14.68 -0.95 -45.20
N ILE A 32 -14.66 -0.30 -46.37
CA ILE A 32 -14.66 -0.99 -47.66
C ILE A 32 -13.30 -1.65 -47.97
N GLU A 33 -12.19 -1.05 -47.57
CA GLU A 33 -10.87 -1.66 -47.71
C GLU A 33 -10.71 -2.85 -46.78
N LEU A 34 -11.19 -2.72 -45.53
CA LEU A 34 -11.19 -3.82 -44.57
C LEU A 34 -12.05 -5.00 -45.05
N ASP A 35 -13.21 -4.75 -45.66
CA ASP A 35 -14.05 -5.80 -46.25
C ASP A 35 -13.32 -6.60 -47.33
N LYS A 36 -12.54 -5.92 -48.18
CA LYS A 36 -11.71 -6.58 -49.21
C LYS A 36 -10.66 -7.49 -48.58
N GLU A 37 -9.93 -7.00 -47.58
CA GLU A 37 -8.91 -7.77 -46.86
C GLU A 37 -9.53 -8.96 -46.11
N VAL A 38 -10.68 -8.76 -45.46
CA VAL A 38 -11.43 -9.84 -44.77
C VAL A 38 -11.88 -10.92 -45.74
N LYS A 39 -12.42 -10.55 -46.91
CA LYS A 39 -12.86 -11.53 -47.92
C LYS A 39 -11.68 -12.28 -48.53
N ALA A 40 -10.56 -11.60 -48.78
CA ALA A 40 -9.33 -12.24 -49.27
C ALA A 40 -8.78 -13.24 -48.24
N ALA A 41 -8.69 -12.83 -46.98
CA ALA A 41 -8.28 -13.71 -45.89
C ALA A 41 -9.25 -14.89 -45.70
N ALA A 42 -10.56 -14.65 -45.79
CA ALA A 42 -11.57 -15.72 -45.68
C ALA A 42 -11.46 -16.74 -46.82
N PHE A 43 -11.21 -16.28 -48.05
CA PHE A 43 -10.98 -17.16 -49.19
C PHE A 43 -9.72 -18.01 -48.97
N PHE A 44 -8.61 -17.38 -48.57
CA PHE A 44 -7.36 -18.07 -48.28
C PHE A 44 -7.53 -19.11 -47.18
N ILE A 45 -8.10 -18.73 -46.02
CA ILE A 45 -8.33 -19.64 -44.90
C ILE A 45 -9.22 -20.83 -45.30
N SER A 46 -10.25 -20.59 -46.09
CA SER A 46 -11.12 -21.66 -46.62
C SER A 46 -10.36 -22.61 -47.54
N SER A 47 -9.42 -22.10 -48.34
CA SER A 47 -8.57 -22.93 -49.21
C SER A 47 -7.63 -23.87 -48.43
N LEU A 48 -7.33 -23.54 -47.17
CA LEU A 48 -6.55 -24.40 -46.27
C LEU A 48 -7.34 -25.59 -45.69
N GLY A 49 -8.64 -25.69 -46.01
CA GLY A 49 -9.53 -26.75 -45.53
C GLY A 49 -10.35 -26.37 -44.30
N ILE A 50 -10.21 -25.15 -43.78
CA ILE A 50 -11.05 -24.67 -42.66
C ILE A 50 -12.50 -24.51 -43.14
N ARG A 51 -13.44 -25.00 -42.33
CA ARG A 51 -14.88 -24.99 -42.57
C ARG A 51 -15.62 -24.37 -41.39
N LYS A 52 -16.95 -24.27 -41.55
CA LYS A 52 -17.85 -23.84 -40.48
C LYS A 52 -17.65 -24.72 -39.24
N SER A 53 -17.66 -24.09 -38.06
CA SER A 53 -17.46 -24.70 -36.75
C SER A 53 -16.04 -25.22 -36.47
N ASP A 54 -15.08 -25.14 -37.40
CA ASP A 54 -13.67 -25.42 -37.08
C ASP A 54 -13.11 -24.36 -36.14
N ARG A 55 -12.17 -24.75 -35.29
CA ARG A 55 -11.56 -23.84 -34.30
C ARG A 55 -10.19 -23.41 -34.77
N VAL A 56 -9.97 -22.10 -34.79
CA VAL A 56 -8.72 -21.49 -35.26
C VAL A 56 -8.17 -20.59 -34.18
N ILE A 57 -6.90 -20.82 -33.84
CA ILE A 57 -6.16 -20.08 -32.82
C ILE A 57 -5.60 -18.80 -33.41
N ILE A 58 -5.70 -17.69 -32.65
CA ILE A 58 -5.04 -16.42 -32.96
C ILE A 58 -4.11 -16.06 -31.80
N ILE A 59 -2.80 -16.06 -32.06
CA ILE A 59 -1.74 -15.63 -31.14
C ILE A 59 -1.06 -14.42 -31.76
N LEU A 60 -1.66 -13.24 -31.60
CA LEU A 60 -1.18 -12.00 -32.20
C LEU A 60 -1.33 -10.84 -31.21
N GLU A 61 -0.42 -9.87 -31.31
CA GLU A 61 -0.61 -8.57 -30.67
C GLU A 61 -1.76 -7.78 -31.32
N ASN A 62 -2.22 -6.74 -30.62
CA ASN A 62 -3.25 -5.84 -31.09
C ASN A 62 -2.85 -5.17 -32.42
N SER A 63 -3.59 -5.48 -33.47
CA SER A 63 -3.24 -5.05 -34.82
C SER A 63 -4.47 -5.08 -35.74
N PRO A 64 -4.49 -4.31 -36.84
CA PRO A 64 -5.47 -4.49 -37.91
C PRO A 64 -5.55 -5.93 -38.44
N GLU A 65 -4.40 -6.58 -38.47
CA GLU A 65 -4.20 -7.97 -38.86
C GLU A 65 -5.05 -8.92 -38.01
N TRP A 66 -5.00 -8.75 -36.68
CA TRP A 66 -5.86 -9.48 -35.74
C TRP A 66 -7.35 -9.35 -36.12
N VAL A 67 -7.79 -8.13 -36.43
CA VAL A 67 -9.19 -7.83 -36.81
C VAL A 67 -9.59 -8.50 -38.13
N ILE A 68 -8.69 -8.50 -39.12
CA ILE A 68 -8.92 -9.13 -40.42
C ILE A 68 -9.15 -10.62 -40.24
N ILE A 69 -8.30 -11.32 -39.49
CA ILE A 69 -8.46 -12.77 -39.24
C ILE A 69 -9.74 -13.04 -38.46
N PHE A 70 -10.02 -12.26 -37.41
CA PHE A 70 -11.23 -12.44 -36.60
C PHE A 70 -12.49 -12.39 -37.46
N PHE A 71 -12.62 -11.36 -38.32
CA PHE A 71 -13.78 -11.24 -39.20
C PHE A 71 -13.75 -12.25 -40.34
N ALA A 72 -12.59 -12.66 -40.86
CA ALA A 72 -12.49 -13.69 -41.87
C ALA A 72 -13.00 -15.04 -41.34
N LEU A 73 -12.59 -15.42 -40.13
CA LEU A 73 -13.09 -16.62 -39.44
C LEU A 73 -14.59 -16.52 -39.16
N ALA A 74 -15.07 -15.36 -38.69
CA ALA A 74 -16.49 -15.10 -38.54
C ALA A 74 -17.25 -15.31 -39.86
N TYR A 75 -16.70 -14.77 -40.96
CA TYR A 75 -17.28 -14.83 -42.30
C TYR A 75 -17.43 -16.27 -42.81
N ILE A 76 -16.48 -17.15 -42.48
CA ILE A 76 -16.50 -18.59 -42.78
C ILE A 76 -17.39 -19.39 -41.80
N GLY A 77 -17.75 -18.79 -40.65
CA GLY A 77 -18.46 -19.47 -39.57
C GLY A 77 -17.54 -20.37 -38.73
N ALA A 78 -16.24 -20.13 -38.74
CA ALA A 78 -15.28 -20.78 -37.87
C ALA A 78 -15.28 -20.14 -36.47
N ILE A 79 -14.86 -20.91 -35.47
CA ILE A 79 -14.77 -20.51 -34.06
C ILE A 79 -13.39 -19.92 -33.80
N VAL A 80 -13.36 -18.70 -33.27
CA VAL A 80 -12.12 -18.01 -32.93
C VAL A 80 -11.65 -18.42 -31.52
N VAL A 81 -10.38 -18.81 -31.39
CA VAL A 81 -9.73 -19.14 -30.12
C VAL A 81 -8.56 -18.18 -29.89
N PRO A 82 -8.80 -16.97 -29.35
CA PRO A 82 -7.74 -15.99 -29.22
C PRO A 82 -6.93 -16.22 -27.94
N LEU A 83 -5.61 -16.19 -28.06
CA LEU A 83 -4.68 -16.53 -27.00
C LEU A 83 -3.68 -15.39 -26.74
N ASP A 84 -3.15 -15.36 -25.53
CA ASP A 84 -2.09 -14.42 -25.14
C ASP A 84 -0.75 -14.83 -25.78
N PRO A 85 -0.08 -13.95 -26.57
CA PRO A 85 1.25 -14.21 -27.11
C PRO A 85 2.31 -14.53 -26.05
N ARG A 86 2.09 -14.10 -24.80
CA ARG A 86 3.03 -14.30 -23.69
C ARG A 86 2.73 -15.57 -22.88
N MET A 87 1.74 -16.34 -23.30
CA MET A 87 1.40 -17.60 -22.63
C MET A 87 2.51 -18.63 -22.81
N SER A 88 2.72 -19.46 -21.79
CA SER A 88 3.71 -20.54 -21.87
C SER A 88 3.33 -21.57 -22.93
N GLU A 89 4.34 -22.19 -23.56
CA GLU A 89 4.13 -23.26 -24.55
C GLU A 89 3.24 -24.37 -24.01
N LYS A 90 3.44 -24.79 -22.76
CA LYS A 90 2.59 -25.78 -22.09
C LYS A 90 1.13 -25.32 -22.00
N GLY A 91 0.89 -24.05 -21.68
CA GLY A 91 -0.46 -23.48 -21.65
C GLY A 91 -1.12 -23.49 -23.03
N ILE A 92 -0.37 -23.13 -24.07
CA ILE A 92 -0.85 -23.18 -25.46
C ILE A 92 -1.19 -24.62 -25.87
N LYS A 93 -0.31 -25.59 -25.60
CA LYS A 93 -0.54 -27.02 -25.91
C LYS A 93 -1.80 -27.57 -25.23
N ASN A 94 -2.00 -27.24 -23.95
CA ASN A 94 -3.22 -27.63 -23.23
C ASN A 94 -4.48 -27.08 -23.91
N ILE A 95 -4.44 -25.83 -24.39
CA ILE A 95 -5.57 -25.21 -25.07
C ILE A 95 -5.77 -25.78 -26.48
N ILE A 96 -4.69 -26.10 -27.21
CA ILE A 96 -4.78 -26.80 -28.51
C ILE A 96 -5.52 -28.12 -28.32
N SER A 97 -5.09 -28.92 -27.33
CA SER A 97 -5.71 -30.20 -27.00
C SER A 97 -7.18 -30.07 -26.59
N ASP A 98 -7.49 -29.15 -25.67
CA ASP A 98 -8.86 -28.97 -25.17
C ASP A 98 -9.80 -28.42 -26.25
N SER A 99 -9.35 -27.42 -27.02
CA SER A 99 -10.17 -26.81 -28.07
C SER A 99 -10.33 -27.72 -29.29
N GLY A 100 -9.33 -28.56 -29.62
CA GLY A 100 -9.30 -29.27 -30.90
C GLY A 100 -9.19 -28.31 -32.09
N ALA A 101 -8.37 -27.26 -31.94
CA ALA A 101 -8.06 -26.34 -33.02
C ALA A 101 -7.08 -26.98 -34.02
N THR A 102 -7.27 -26.68 -35.31
CA THR A 102 -6.49 -27.31 -36.40
C THR A 102 -5.53 -26.35 -37.09
N LEU A 103 -5.69 -25.05 -36.87
CA LEU A 103 -4.86 -23.99 -37.41
C LEU A 103 -4.58 -22.92 -36.36
N ALA A 104 -3.35 -22.41 -36.31
CA ALA A 104 -2.94 -21.25 -35.51
C ALA A 104 -2.30 -20.17 -36.39
N PHE A 105 -2.68 -18.92 -36.13
CA PHE A 105 -2.01 -17.73 -36.66
C PHE A 105 -1.09 -17.13 -35.61
N ILE A 106 0.17 -16.90 -35.98
CA ILE A 106 1.19 -16.27 -35.14
C ILE A 106 1.81 -15.06 -35.85
N SER A 107 2.48 -14.19 -35.09
CA SER A 107 3.24 -13.08 -35.64
C SER A 107 4.63 -13.56 -36.11
N LYS A 108 5.30 -12.77 -36.96
CA LYS A 108 6.69 -13.05 -37.34
C LYS A 108 7.65 -12.96 -36.16
N GLU A 109 7.37 -12.10 -35.18
CA GLU A 109 8.18 -11.96 -33.96
C GLU A 109 8.10 -13.22 -33.09
N ASP A 110 6.96 -13.91 -33.13
CA ASP A 110 6.68 -15.16 -32.43
C ASP A 110 7.04 -16.41 -33.25
N GLN A 111 7.79 -16.28 -34.35
CA GLN A 111 8.15 -17.40 -35.23
C GLN A 111 8.83 -18.56 -34.48
N LYS A 112 9.52 -18.29 -33.37
CA LYS A 112 10.10 -19.34 -32.51
C LYS A 112 9.02 -20.28 -31.95
N LEU A 113 7.83 -19.77 -31.60
CA LEU A 113 6.70 -20.58 -31.18
C LEU A 113 6.22 -21.52 -32.30
N SER A 114 6.39 -21.15 -33.57
CA SER A 114 6.08 -22.04 -34.69
C SER A 114 6.83 -23.37 -34.58
N GLY A 115 8.12 -23.34 -34.22
CA GLY A 115 8.92 -24.54 -34.03
C GLY A 115 8.36 -25.47 -32.96
N ALA A 116 8.00 -24.92 -31.80
CA ALA A 116 7.47 -25.67 -30.66
C ALA A 116 6.04 -26.22 -30.87
N LEU A 117 5.26 -25.58 -31.75
CA LEU A 117 3.86 -25.92 -32.02
C LEU A 117 3.65 -26.74 -33.30
N LYS A 118 4.66 -26.87 -34.17
CA LYS A 118 4.57 -27.56 -35.46
C LYS A 118 4.07 -29.00 -35.37
N GLU A 119 4.41 -29.70 -34.30
CA GLU A 119 4.00 -31.09 -34.06
C GLU A 119 2.55 -31.19 -33.55
N GLU A 120 1.98 -30.09 -33.05
CA GLU A 120 0.67 -30.05 -32.38
C GLU A 120 -0.42 -29.47 -33.28
N ILE A 121 -0.09 -28.44 -34.08
CA ILE A 121 -1.06 -27.70 -34.89
C ILE A 121 -0.40 -27.07 -36.13
N ARG A 122 -1.14 -27.02 -37.25
CA ARG A 122 -0.71 -26.25 -38.43
C ARG A 122 -0.57 -24.78 -38.03
N THR A 123 0.61 -24.22 -38.20
CA THR A 123 0.91 -22.84 -37.81
C THR A 123 1.27 -21.99 -39.02
N LEU A 124 0.66 -20.81 -39.15
CA LEU A 124 0.95 -19.85 -40.21
C LEU A 124 1.37 -18.50 -39.62
N ILE A 125 2.37 -17.89 -40.25
CA ILE A 125 2.76 -16.51 -39.97
C ILE A 125 1.79 -15.60 -40.69
N PHE A 126 1.16 -14.69 -39.95
CA PHE A 126 0.13 -13.82 -40.53
C PHE A 126 0.70 -12.92 -41.63
N GLU A 127 1.90 -12.37 -41.42
CA GLU A 127 2.52 -11.41 -42.34
C GLU A 127 2.70 -11.98 -43.75
N ASP A 128 2.77 -13.31 -43.88
CA ASP A 128 2.87 -14.01 -45.18
C ASP A 128 1.54 -14.05 -45.95
N ILE A 129 0.41 -13.77 -45.29
CA ILE A 129 -0.93 -13.78 -45.90
C ILE A 129 -1.51 -12.37 -46.09
N LYS A 130 -0.71 -11.34 -45.83
CA LYS A 130 -1.10 -9.93 -45.92
C LYS A 130 -1.13 -9.45 -47.37
N GLY A 131 -2.20 -8.75 -47.76
CA GLY A 131 -2.32 -8.18 -49.10
C GLY A 131 -2.48 -9.23 -50.21
N LEU A 132 -2.89 -10.46 -49.85
CA LEU A 132 -3.26 -11.46 -50.85
C LEU A 132 -4.43 -10.93 -51.69
N PRO A 133 -4.34 -11.01 -53.04
CA PRO A 133 -5.48 -10.63 -53.87
C PRO A 133 -6.65 -11.59 -53.61
N LEU A 134 -7.88 -11.10 -53.70
CA LEU A 134 -9.06 -11.96 -53.65
C LEU A 134 -9.08 -12.84 -54.91
N GLN A 135 -8.69 -14.11 -54.79
CA GLN A 135 -8.58 -15.06 -55.90
C GLN A 135 -9.89 -15.85 -56.17
N GLY A 136 -11.05 -15.23 -55.98
CA GLY A 136 -12.34 -15.89 -56.25
C GLY A 136 -13.53 -15.19 -55.60
N LYS A 137 -14.67 -15.87 -55.56
CA LYS A 137 -15.86 -15.44 -54.81
C LYS A 137 -15.95 -16.24 -53.51
N ILE A 138 -16.21 -15.56 -52.40
CA ILE A 138 -16.54 -16.19 -51.13
C ILE A 138 -17.83 -15.58 -50.58
N GLU A 139 -18.78 -16.45 -50.27
CA GLU A 139 -20.03 -16.07 -49.63
C GLU A 139 -19.92 -16.21 -48.12
N SER A 140 -20.64 -15.34 -47.40
CA SER A 140 -20.66 -15.43 -45.95
C SER A 140 -21.41 -16.68 -45.53
N ALA A 141 -20.80 -17.46 -44.63
CA ALA A 141 -21.45 -18.63 -44.07
C ALA A 141 -22.74 -18.25 -43.34
N ARG A 142 -23.77 -19.07 -43.55
CA ARG A 142 -25.02 -18.99 -42.78
C ARG A 142 -24.78 -19.55 -41.38
N VAL A 143 -24.80 -18.67 -40.39
CA VAL A 143 -24.64 -19.01 -38.98
C VAL A 143 -25.94 -18.80 -38.21
N GLU A 144 -26.26 -19.74 -37.34
CA GLU A 144 -27.40 -19.65 -36.43
C GLU A 144 -27.01 -18.88 -35.15
N PRO A 145 -27.93 -18.16 -34.49
CA PRO A 145 -27.58 -17.30 -33.36
C PRO A 145 -26.87 -18.01 -32.20
N ASP A 146 -27.24 -19.25 -31.89
CA ASP A 146 -26.71 -20.03 -30.76
C ASP A 146 -25.47 -20.89 -31.11
N GLU A 147 -24.93 -20.73 -32.32
CA GLU A 147 -23.63 -21.27 -32.71
C GLU A 147 -22.49 -20.48 -32.06
N ILE A 148 -21.43 -21.19 -31.67
CA ILE A 148 -20.25 -20.61 -31.00
C ILE A 148 -19.50 -19.74 -32.00
N MET A 149 -19.14 -18.53 -31.59
CA MET A 149 -18.31 -17.60 -32.37
C MET A 149 -16.90 -17.52 -31.79
N VAL A 150 -16.78 -17.48 -30.46
CA VAL A 150 -15.50 -17.33 -29.77
C VAL A 150 -15.44 -18.30 -28.60
N LEU A 151 -14.30 -18.98 -28.47
CA LEU A 151 -13.96 -19.77 -27.30
C LEU A 151 -12.86 -19.03 -26.53
N LEU A 152 -13.22 -18.40 -25.41
CA LEU A 152 -12.28 -17.63 -24.59
C LEU A 152 -11.82 -18.43 -23.38
N TYR A 153 -10.52 -18.69 -23.29
CA TYR A 153 -9.95 -19.38 -22.15
C TYR A 153 -9.72 -18.43 -20.98
N THR A 154 -10.21 -18.83 -19.80
CA THR A 154 -9.97 -18.11 -18.54
C THR A 154 -9.07 -18.93 -17.63
N SER A 155 -8.10 -18.28 -16.99
CA SER A 155 -7.36 -18.84 -15.88
C SER A 155 -8.26 -18.87 -14.65
N GLY A 156 -9.00 -19.96 -14.48
CA GLY A 156 -9.68 -20.25 -13.22
C GLY A 156 -8.67 -20.52 -12.11
N THR A 157 -9.14 -20.58 -10.86
CA THR A 157 -8.38 -20.96 -9.66
C THR A 157 -7.86 -22.42 -9.68
N THR A 158 -7.90 -23.08 -10.84
CA THR A 158 -7.52 -24.48 -11.06
C THR A 158 -6.48 -24.50 -12.18
N ASP A 159 -5.47 -25.37 -12.08
CA ASP A 159 -4.31 -25.46 -12.99
C ASP A 159 -4.64 -25.74 -14.48
N LEU A 160 -5.92 -25.88 -14.85
CA LEU A 160 -6.41 -26.04 -16.24
C LEU A 160 -7.35 -24.88 -16.64
N PRO A 161 -7.06 -24.17 -17.75
CA PRO A 161 -7.88 -23.07 -18.22
C PRO A 161 -9.21 -23.57 -18.79
N LYS A 162 -10.30 -22.83 -18.57
CA LYS A 162 -11.66 -23.21 -19.01
C LYS A 162 -12.06 -22.40 -20.23
N GLY A 163 -12.47 -23.08 -21.30
CA GLY A 163 -12.98 -22.43 -22.51
C GLY A 163 -14.42 -21.95 -22.34
N VAL A 164 -14.64 -20.65 -22.29
CA VAL A 164 -15.97 -20.02 -22.24
C VAL A 164 -16.58 -19.98 -23.64
N MET A 165 -17.71 -20.64 -23.84
CA MET A 165 -18.40 -20.68 -25.13
C MET A 165 -19.28 -19.44 -25.33
N LEU A 166 -18.80 -18.48 -26.14
CA LEU A 166 -19.57 -17.30 -26.52
C LEU A 166 -20.17 -17.45 -27.92
N THR A 167 -21.49 -17.42 -27.98
CA THR A 167 -22.24 -17.53 -29.23
C THR A 167 -22.30 -16.20 -30.00
N HIS A 168 -22.69 -16.27 -31.28
CA HIS A 168 -22.99 -15.07 -32.04
C HIS A 168 -24.06 -14.20 -31.35
N LYS A 169 -25.10 -14.83 -30.78
CA LYS A 169 -26.17 -14.16 -30.03
C LYS A 169 -25.60 -13.44 -28.80
N ASN A 170 -24.74 -14.08 -28.01
CA ASN A 170 -24.20 -13.47 -26.80
C ASN A 170 -23.44 -12.17 -27.07
N LEU A 171 -22.53 -12.21 -28.05
CA LEU A 171 -21.76 -11.03 -28.46
C LEU A 171 -22.64 -9.94 -29.07
N CYS A 172 -23.58 -10.32 -29.94
CA CYS A 172 -24.49 -9.35 -30.56
C CYS A 172 -25.41 -8.69 -29.53
N ALA A 173 -25.94 -9.47 -28.58
CA ALA A 173 -26.77 -8.96 -27.51
C ALA A 173 -26.02 -7.91 -26.68
N ASN A 174 -24.78 -8.19 -26.25
CA ASN A 174 -24.02 -7.22 -25.47
C ASN A 174 -23.70 -5.94 -26.26
N PHE A 175 -23.38 -6.06 -27.56
CA PHE A 175 -23.28 -4.90 -28.45
C PHE A 175 -24.58 -4.08 -28.48
N TYR A 176 -25.74 -4.71 -28.64
CA TYR A 176 -27.02 -4.00 -28.72
C TYR A 176 -27.37 -3.29 -27.40
N SER A 177 -27.09 -3.89 -26.25
CA SER A 177 -27.22 -3.25 -24.93
C SER A 177 -26.36 -1.96 -24.86
N LEU A 178 -25.09 -2.03 -25.27
CA LEU A 178 -24.18 -0.88 -25.29
C LEU A 178 -24.60 0.20 -26.31
N LYS A 179 -25.14 -0.22 -27.45
CA LYS A 179 -25.69 0.67 -28.49
C LYS A 179 -26.91 1.43 -27.97
N GLN A 180 -27.83 0.75 -27.28
CA GLN A 180 -29.02 1.38 -26.69
C GLN A 180 -28.64 2.40 -25.60
N MET A 181 -27.58 2.13 -24.84
CA MET A 181 -27.00 3.07 -23.87
C MET A 181 -26.27 4.25 -24.52
N LYS A 182 -26.11 4.26 -25.85
CA LYS A 182 -25.39 5.29 -26.64
C LYS A 182 -23.95 5.51 -26.15
N ILE A 183 -23.30 4.42 -25.73
CA ILE A 183 -21.89 4.47 -25.30
C ILE A 183 -21.01 4.86 -26.49
N PHE A 184 -21.19 4.16 -27.61
CA PHE A 184 -20.48 4.40 -28.86
C PHE A 184 -21.34 5.11 -29.89
N THR A 185 -20.70 5.92 -30.72
CA THR A 185 -21.30 6.67 -31.81
C THR A 185 -20.34 6.70 -32.99
N THR A 186 -20.85 7.04 -34.17
CA THR A 186 -20.02 7.23 -35.36
C THR A 186 -18.94 8.30 -35.13
N LYS A 187 -19.08 9.25 -34.22
CA LYS A 187 -18.06 10.30 -34.02
C LYS A 187 -16.89 9.86 -33.14
N ASP A 188 -16.92 8.64 -32.61
CA ASP A 188 -15.94 8.22 -31.62
C ASP A 188 -14.62 7.75 -32.23
N VAL A 189 -13.54 8.08 -31.51
CA VAL A 189 -12.16 7.70 -31.81
C VAL A 189 -11.58 7.05 -30.56
N ILE A 190 -11.17 5.80 -30.67
CA ILE A 190 -10.80 4.93 -29.55
C ILE A 190 -9.39 4.41 -29.74
N LEU A 191 -8.57 4.52 -28.69
CA LEU A 191 -7.27 3.86 -28.63
C LEU A 191 -7.46 2.42 -28.11
N SER A 192 -7.12 1.43 -28.93
CA SER A 192 -7.20 0.01 -28.57
C SER A 192 -5.90 -0.46 -27.93
N VAL A 193 -5.73 -0.16 -26.63
CA VAL A 193 -4.53 -0.51 -25.86
C VAL A 193 -4.65 -1.80 -25.06
N LEU A 194 -5.88 -2.30 -24.85
CA LEU A 194 -6.12 -3.51 -24.08
C LEU A 194 -6.08 -4.75 -24.98
N PRO A 195 -5.54 -5.90 -24.54
CA PRO A 195 -5.35 -7.04 -25.43
C PRO A 195 -6.66 -7.63 -25.97
N LEU A 196 -6.75 -7.83 -27.29
CA LEU A 196 -7.98 -8.32 -27.96
C LEU A 196 -8.35 -9.77 -27.63
N TYR A 197 -7.42 -10.57 -27.11
CA TYR A 197 -7.70 -11.91 -26.59
C TYR A 197 -8.45 -11.92 -25.24
N HIS A 198 -8.70 -10.76 -24.64
CA HIS A 198 -9.57 -10.63 -23.47
C HIS A 198 -10.97 -10.15 -23.86
N SER A 199 -12.01 -10.80 -23.33
CA SER A 199 -13.43 -10.47 -23.58
C SER A 199 -13.74 -8.99 -23.43
N TYR A 200 -13.23 -8.34 -22.37
CA TYR A 200 -13.42 -6.92 -22.10
C TYR A 200 -12.98 -6.05 -23.27
N SER A 201 -11.74 -6.23 -23.74
CA SER A 201 -11.23 -5.47 -24.89
C SER A 201 -11.97 -5.88 -26.17
N LEU A 202 -12.08 -7.19 -26.43
CA LEU A 202 -12.76 -7.74 -27.60
C LEU A 202 -14.11 -7.08 -27.86
N MET A 203 -14.93 -6.92 -26.81
CA MET A 203 -16.23 -6.26 -26.94
C MET A 203 -16.10 -4.73 -26.98
N THR A 204 -15.38 -4.12 -26.04
CA THR A 204 -15.51 -2.67 -25.77
C THR A 204 -14.56 -1.80 -26.58
N THR A 205 -13.40 -2.31 -27.01
CA THR A 205 -12.43 -1.57 -27.84
C THR A 205 -12.53 -1.96 -29.31
N PHE A 206 -13.14 -3.11 -29.62
CA PHE A 206 -13.25 -3.63 -30.98
C PHE A 206 -14.70 -3.84 -31.47
N ILE A 207 -15.42 -4.88 -31.04
CA ILE A 207 -16.71 -5.27 -31.65
C ILE A 207 -17.76 -4.14 -31.56
N ALA A 208 -18.02 -3.63 -30.36
CA ALA A 208 -19.05 -2.62 -30.15
C ALA A 208 -18.75 -1.27 -30.84
N PRO A 209 -17.53 -0.71 -30.76
CA PRO A 209 -17.21 0.50 -31.50
C PRO A 209 -17.19 0.28 -33.02
N PHE A 210 -16.68 -0.84 -33.51
CA PHE A 210 -16.67 -1.15 -34.94
C PHE A 210 -18.10 -1.19 -35.52
N PHE A 211 -19.01 -1.95 -34.89
CA PHE A 211 -20.41 -1.99 -35.34
C PHE A 211 -21.19 -0.69 -35.10
N SER A 212 -20.62 0.25 -34.34
CA SER A 212 -21.17 1.61 -34.16
C SER A 212 -20.62 2.62 -35.18
N GLY A 213 -19.71 2.19 -36.07
CA GLY A 213 -19.08 3.05 -37.05
C GLY A 213 -18.00 3.96 -36.47
N SER A 214 -17.44 3.63 -35.29
CA SER A 214 -16.33 4.37 -34.69
C SER A 214 -15.01 4.11 -35.42
N ARG A 215 -14.00 4.95 -35.14
CA ARG A 215 -12.61 4.76 -35.58
C ARG A 215 -11.78 4.14 -34.45
N ILE A 216 -11.10 3.03 -34.72
CA ILE A 216 -10.27 2.31 -33.75
C ILE A 216 -8.80 2.46 -34.14
N ILE A 217 -7.95 2.75 -33.16
CA ILE A 217 -6.54 3.04 -33.40
C ILE A 217 -5.67 2.12 -32.55
N TYR A 218 -4.81 1.36 -33.21
CA TYR A 218 -3.77 0.55 -32.61
C TYR A 218 -2.50 1.38 -32.47
N VAL A 219 -1.93 1.39 -31.27
CA VAL A 219 -0.76 2.18 -30.90
C VAL A 219 0.41 1.28 -30.52
N PRO A 220 1.66 1.73 -30.69
CA PRO A 220 2.83 0.91 -30.38
C PRO A 220 2.98 0.65 -28.87
N PRO A 221 3.82 -0.32 -28.46
CA PRO A 221 4.04 -0.66 -27.05
C PRO A 221 4.51 0.49 -26.15
N ASP A 222 5.02 1.61 -26.71
CA ASP A 222 5.43 2.81 -25.99
C ASP A 222 4.24 3.71 -25.54
N TRP A 223 3.01 3.30 -25.85
CA TRP A 223 1.80 4.04 -25.50
C TRP A 223 1.65 4.39 -24.01
N PRO A 224 2.11 3.60 -23.02
CA PRO A 224 1.93 3.99 -21.63
C PRO A 224 2.60 5.32 -21.34
N GLU A 225 3.78 5.59 -21.90
CA GLU A 225 4.55 6.83 -21.73
C GLU A 225 3.96 7.99 -22.53
N LYS A 226 3.46 7.70 -23.75
CA LYS A 226 2.96 8.70 -24.72
C LYS A 226 1.43 8.79 -24.80
N LEU A 227 0.71 8.24 -23.82
CA LEU A 227 -0.76 8.12 -23.86
C LEU A 227 -1.44 9.47 -24.14
N SER A 228 -1.07 10.51 -23.39
CA SER A 228 -1.62 11.86 -23.57
C SER A 228 -1.36 12.42 -24.97
N ASP A 229 -0.17 12.18 -25.52
CA ASP A 229 0.21 12.64 -26.85
C ASP A 229 -0.60 11.93 -27.92
N TYR A 230 -0.70 10.59 -27.85
CA TYR A 230 -1.53 9.80 -28.75
C TYR A 230 -3.01 10.20 -28.68
N MET A 231 -3.58 10.35 -27.48
CA MET A 231 -4.95 10.81 -27.31
C MET A 231 -5.20 12.18 -27.95
N LYS A 232 -4.23 13.09 -27.83
CA LYS A 232 -4.32 14.45 -28.37
C LYS A 232 -4.17 14.48 -29.88
N GLU A 233 -3.19 13.77 -30.42
CA GLU A 233 -2.88 13.69 -31.85
C GLU A 233 -4.04 13.11 -32.64
N VAL A 234 -4.61 11.99 -32.18
CA VAL A 234 -5.74 11.35 -32.86
C VAL A 234 -7.10 11.96 -32.48
N GLY A 235 -7.09 12.84 -31.47
CA GLY A 235 -8.28 13.43 -30.87
C GLY A 235 -9.24 12.38 -30.33
N ALA A 236 -8.76 11.49 -29.48
CA ALA A 236 -9.53 10.44 -28.83
C ALA A 236 -10.78 11.02 -28.13
N THR A 237 -11.92 10.36 -28.31
CA THR A 237 -13.20 10.80 -27.71
C THR A 237 -13.52 10.03 -26.45
N MET A 238 -12.93 8.86 -26.26
CA MET A 238 -13.02 8.07 -25.04
C MET A 238 -11.76 7.22 -24.89
N PHE A 239 -11.49 6.82 -23.65
CA PHE A 239 -10.40 5.88 -23.37
C PHE A 239 -10.89 4.81 -22.39
N ILE A 240 -10.76 3.57 -22.83
CA ILE A 240 -11.24 2.37 -22.13
C ILE A 240 -10.01 1.71 -21.54
N GLY A 241 -9.98 1.57 -20.22
CA GLY A 241 -8.82 1.07 -19.50
C GLY A 241 -9.20 0.17 -18.34
N VAL A 242 -8.17 -0.41 -17.74
CA VAL A 242 -8.26 -1.11 -16.45
C VAL A 242 -7.86 -0.15 -15.31
N PRO A 243 -8.27 -0.40 -14.06
CA PRO A 243 -7.95 0.47 -12.91
C PRO A 243 -6.49 0.88 -12.80
N GLN A 244 -5.55 -0.03 -13.06
CA GLN A 244 -4.11 0.26 -12.98
C GLN A 244 -3.66 1.39 -13.91
N ILE A 245 -4.25 1.51 -15.10
CA ILE A 245 -3.92 2.60 -16.03
C ILE A 245 -4.35 3.94 -15.43
N TYR A 246 -5.52 3.98 -14.79
CA TYR A 246 -6.01 5.19 -14.12
C TYR A 246 -5.17 5.55 -12.89
N HIS A 247 -4.70 4.56 -12.12
CA HIS A 247 -3.72 4.79 -11.07
C HIS A 247 -2.41 5.38 -11.61
N MET A 248 -1.86 4.81 -12.69
CA MET A 248 -0.66 5.36 -13.33
C MET A 248 -0.88 6.81 -13.79
N MET A 249 -2.01 7.09 -14.44
CA MET A 249 -2.36 8.45 -14.88
C MET A 249 -2.49 9.41 -13.68
N HIS A 250 -3.18 8.99 -12.62
CA HIS A 250 -3.34 9.75 -11.38
C HIS A 250 -1.97 10.07 -10.76
N SER A 251 -1.13 9.06 -10.54
CA SER A 251 0.21 9.22 -9.96
C SER A 251 1.09 10.17 -10.77
N ARG A 252 1.08 10.07 -12.11
CA ARG A 252 1.86 10.97 -12.98
C ARG A 252 1.37 12.41 -12.90
N MET A 253 0.06 12.60 -12.86
CA MET A 253 -0.54 13.92 -12.69
C MET A 253 -0.18 14.53 -11.34
N MET A 254 -0.26 13.75 -10.25
CA MET A 254 0.13 14.21 -8.91
C MET A 254 1.62 14.55 -8.84
N LYS A 255 2.50 13.73 -9.42
CA LYS A 255 3.94 14.02 -9.51
C LYS A 255 4.25 15.29 -10.29
N LYS A 256 3.50 15.59 -11.37
CA LYS A 256 3.65 16.87 -12.10
C LYS A 256 3.26 18.07 -11.23
N LEU A 257 2.25 17.95 -10.38
CA LEU A 257 1.84 19.02 -9.46
C LEU A 257 2.90 19.30 -8.38
N ASP A 258 3.61 18.28 -7.92
CA ASP A 258 4.69 18.43 -6.93
C ASP A 258 5.89 19.21 -7.49
N LYS A 259 6.08 19.21 -8.82
CA LYS A 259 7.15 19.97 -9.50
C LYS A 259 6.84 21.46 -9.69
N VAL A 260 5.61 21.92 -9.45
CA VAL A 260 5.23 23.34 -9.61
C VAL A 260 5.65 24.19 -8.38
N GLY A 261 6.32 23.57 -7.40
CA GLY A 261 6.77 24.19 -6.16
C GLY A 261 5.87 23.83 -4.97
N ALA A 262 6.44 23.63 -3.78
CA ALA A 262 5.75 23.03 -2.64
C ALA A 262 4.44 23.75 -2.23
N LEU A 263 4.44 25.09 -2.23
CA LEU A 263 3.26 25.90 -1.90
C LEU A 263 2.18 25.85 -2.98
N ALA A 264 2.56 25.96 -4.25
CA ALA A 264 1.63 25.86 -5.38
C ALA A 264 1.06 24.45 -5.51
N GLY A 265 1.89 23.41 -5.34
CA GLY A 265 1.48 22.02 -5.33
C GLY A 265 0.53 21.70 -4.17
N LEU A 266 0.77 22.23 -2.97
CA LEU A 266 -0.14 22.07 -1.83
C LEU A 266 -1.48 22.78 -2.06
N TYR A 267 -1.47 24.03 -2.53
CA TYR A 267 -2.67 24.76 -2.90
C TYR A 267 -3.48 24.01 -3.97
N MET A 268 -2.80 23.46 -4.97
CA MET A 268 -3.42 22.68 -6.05
C MET A 268 -4.03 21.37 -5.54
N LYS A 269 -3.32 20.63 -4.68
CA LYS A 269 -3.85 19.41 -4.05
C LYS A 269 -5.07 19.71 -3.17
N LEU A 270 -5.05 20.84 -2.45
CA LEU A 270 -6.18 21.30 -1.64
C LEU A 270 -7.35 21.76 -2.52
N ALA A 271 -7.10 22.46 -3.62
CA ALA A 271 -8.13 22.86 -4.58
C ALA A 271 -8.79 21.64 -5.24
N ILE A 272 -8.02 20.59 -5.56
CA ILE A 272 -8.55 19.31 -6.03
C ILE A 272 -9.37 18.64 -4.93
N SER A 273 -8.87 18.55 -3.70
CA SER A 273 -9.60 17.88 -2.62
C SER A 273 -10.92 18.58 -2.27
N LEU A 274 -10.97 19.91 -2.36
CA LEU A 274 -12.17 20.72 -2.12
C LEU A 274 -13.08 20.89 -3.34
N GLY A 275 -12.70 20.39 -4.52
CA GLY A 275 -13.48 20.54 -5.77
C GLY A 275 -13.47 21.96 -6.35
N LEU A 276 -12.53 22.81 -5.91
CA LEU A 276 -12.33 24.18 -6.37
C LEU A 276 -11.37 24.28 -7.57
N ALA A 277 -10.82 23.16 -8.05
CA ALA A 277 -9.92 23.10 -9.21
C ALA A 277 -10.58 23.43 -10.57
N LYS A 278 -11.83 23.93 -10.58
CA LYS A 278 -12.58 24.29 -11.80
C LYS A 278 -11.84 25.25 -12.76
N PRO A 279 -11.06 26.26 -12.31
CA PRO A 279 -10.32 27.15 -13.20
C PRO A 279 -9.19 26.46 -13.99
N LEU A 280 -8.73 25.30 -13.51
CA LEU A 280 -7.59 24.55 -14.08
C LEU A 280 -8.02 23.47 -15.08
N ILE A 281 -9.33 23.26 -15.20
CA ILE A 281 -9.98 22.33 -16.11
C ILE A 281 -9.52 22.51 -17.58
N PRO A 282 -9.34 23.73 -18.12
CA PRO A 282 -8.94 23.90 -19.52
C PRO A 282 -7.53 23.36 -19.83
N GLY A 283 -6.55 23.61 -18.94
CA GLY A 283 -5.17 23.18 -19.13
C GLY A 283 -5.00 21.66 -19.01
N LEU A 284 -5.62 21.04 -18.00
CA LEU A 284 -5.57 19.59 -17.78
C LEU A 284 -6.40 18.81 -18.81
N ARG A 285 -7.57 19.31 -19.22
CA ARG A 285 -8.32 18.72 -20.36
C ARG A 285 -7.56 18.87 -21.67
N GLY A 286 -6.83 19.96 -21.85
CA GLY A 286 -5.97 20.17 -23.01
C GLY A 286 -4.89 19.10 -23.18
N ALA A 287 -4.46 18.45 -22.10
CA ALA A 287 -3.47 17.37 -22.14
C ALA A 287 -4.00 16.07 -22.78
N PHE A 288 -5.31 15.81 -22.71
CA PHE A 288 -5.94 14.62 -23.30
C PHE A 288 -6.73 14.93 -24.57
N GLY A 289 -6.65 16.17 -25.06
CA GLY A 289 -7.39 16.66 -26.22
C GLY A 289 -8.79 17.18 -25.89
N LYS A 290 -9.30 18.07 -26.75
CA LYS A 290 -10.58 18.77 -26.55
C LYS A 290 -11.82 17.91 -26.79
N ARG A 291 -11.67 16.73 -27.42
CA ARG A 291 -12.80 15.87 -27.83
C ARG A 291 -13.15 14.76 -26.83
N LEU A 292 -12.38 14.61 -25.75
CA LEU A 292 -12.60 13.55 -24.77
C LEU A 292 -13.94 13.75 -24.03
N ARG A 293 -14.83 12.75 -24.14
CA ARG A 293 -16.16 12.70 -23.51
C ARG A 293 -16.10 12.09 -22.11
N PHE A 294 -15.48 10.92 -21.98
CA PHE A 294 -15.35 10.18 -20.72
C PHE A 294 -14.34 9.04 -20.84
N PHE A 295 -13.94 8.50 -19.70
CA PHE A 295 -13.18 7.27 -19.54
C PHE A 295 -14.11 6.11 -19.15
N ILE A 296 -13.73 4.87 -19.44
CA ILE A 296 -14.43 3.66 -18.99
C ILE A 296 -13.46 2.73 -18.28
N SER A 297 -13.73 2.40 -17.02
CA SER A 297 -12.96 1.45 -16.24
C SER A 297 -13.71 0.14 -16.06
N GLY A 298 -13.01 -0.98 -16.25
CA GLY A 298 -13.56 -2.31 -16.09
C GLY A 298 -12.48 -3.35 -15.88
N GLY A 299 -12.89 -4.60 -15.71
CA GLY A 299 -11.98 -5.73 -15.47
C GLY A 299 -11.57 -5.90 -14.01
N ALA A 300 -11.50 -4.83 -13.21
CA ALA A 300 -11.26 -4.90 -11.76
C ALA A 300 -11.91 -3.70 -11.04
N LYS A 301 -11.96 -3.74 -9.70
CA LYS A 301 -12.47 -2.64 -8.88
C LYS A 301 -11.57 -1.40 -9.00
N LEU A 302 -12.17 -0.26 -9.34
CA LEU A 302 -11.45 1.02 -9.39
C LEU A 302 -11.38 1.63 -7.98
N ASP A 303 -10.25 2.23 -7.64
CA ASP A 303 -10.17 2.96 -6.38
C ASP A 303 -11.05 4.22 -6.40
N ALA A 304 -11.91 4.33 -5.39
CA ALA A 304 -12.87 5.42 -5.26
C ALA A 304 -12.18 6.79 -5.12
N THR A 305 -10.97 6.87 -4.58
CA THR A 305 -10.19 8.12 -4.48
C THR A 305 -9.72 8.55 -5.86
N VAL A 306 -9.16 7.62 -6.65
CA VAL A 306 -8.77 7.89 -8.04
C VAL A 306 -9.97 8.38 -8.85
N ALA A 307 -11.09 7.65 -8.80
CA ALA A 307 -12.32 8.03 -9.51
C ALA A 307 -12.82 9.43 -9.10
N ARG A 308 -12.79 9.72 -7.79
CA ARG A 308 -13.22 11.00 -7.22
C ARG A 308 -12.32 12.15 -7.65
N ASP A 309 -11.00 11.96 -7.66
CA ASP A 309 -10.07 13.00 -8.08
C ASP A 309 -10.21 13.31 -9.57
N PHE A 310 -10.35 12.30 -10.43
CA PHE A 310 -10.67 12.50 -11.84
C PHE A 310 -11.99 13.27 -12.03
N PHE A 311 -13.03 12.93 -11.25
CA PHE A 311 -14.31 13.63 -11.29
C PHE A 311 -14.18 15.11 -10.91
N LYS A 312 -13.42 15.41 -9.84
CA LYS A 312 -13.13 16.79 -9.41
C LYS A 312 -12.32 17.58 -10.43
N LEU A 313 -11.53 16.90 -11.25
CA LEU A 313 -10.79 17.48 -12.37
C LEU A 313 -11.62 17.62 -13.66
N GLY A 314 -12.91 17.28 -13.61
CA GLY A 314 -13.82 17.42 -14.74
C GLY A 314 -13.81 16.24 -15.71
N PHE A 315 -13.18 15.12 -15.36
CA PHE A 315 -13.23 13.88 -16.13
C PHE A 315 -14.24 12.92 -15.54
N LYS A 316 -15.07 12.32 -16.40
CA LYS A 316 -15.97 11.23 -15.98
C LYS A 316 -15.26 9.90 -16.19
N ILE A 317 -15.18 9.07 -15.16
CA ILE A 317 -14.84 7.65 -15.30
C ILE A 317 -16.12 6.86 -15.08
N LEU A 318 -16.53 6.08 -16.07
CA LEU A 318 -17.67 5.17 -15.97
C LEU A 318 -17.13 3.79 -15.59
N GLU A 319 -17.47 3.34 -14.38
CA GLU A 319 -17.16 1.97 -13.94
C GLU A 319 -18.22 1.02 -14.50
N GLY A 320 -17.77 -0.11 -15.03
CA GLY A 320 -18.62 -1.20 -15.51
C GLY A 320 -18.12 -2.57 -15.04
N TYR A 321 -19.02 -3.55 -15.06
CA TYR A 321 -18.77 -4.88 -14.54
C TYR A 321 -19.35 -5.96 -15.44
N GLY A 322 -18.64 -7.08 -15.43
CA GLY A 322 -19.08 -8.39 -15.88
C GLY A 322 -17.86 -9.28 -16.06
N LEU A 323 -18.12 -10.48 -16.57
CA LEU A 323 -17.14 -11.54 -16.72
C LEU A 323 -17.08 -12.00 -18.17
N THR A 324 -16.07 -12.78 -18.52
CA THR A 324 -15.99 -13.42 -19.85
C THR A 324 -17.29 -14.19 -20.15
N GLU A 325 -17.85 -14.85 -19.15
CA GLU A 325 -19.11 -15.59 -19.16
C GLU A 325 -20.35 -14.73 -19.44
N THR A 326 -20.23 -13.40 -19.48
CA THR A 326 -21.34 -12.45 -19.71
C THR A 326 -21.10 -11.53 -20.91
N SER A 327 -20.14 -11.90 -21.75
CA SER A 327 -19.88 -11.30 -23.06
C SER A 327 -19.66 -9.79 -23.17
N PRO A 328 -18.90 -9.07 -22.33
CA PRO A 328 -18.52 -9.23 -20.92
C PRO A 328 -19.15 -8.16 -20.02
N VAL A 329 -20.06 -7.34 -20.53
CA VAL A 329 -20.62 -6.20 -19.79
C VAL A 329 -22.01 -6.56 -19.27
N ALA A 330 -22.14 -6.82 -17.98
CA ALA A 330 -23.43 -7.06 -17.33
C ALA A 330 -24.04 -5.77 -16.73
N SER A 331 -23.19 -4.86 -16.26
CA SER A 331 -23.61 -3.53 -15.78
C SER A 331 -22.62 -2.44 -16.18
N LEU A 332 -23.11 -1.21 -16.25
CA LEU A 332 -22.29 -0.04 -16.54
C LEU A 332 -22.92 1.22 -15.93
N ASN A 333 -22.06 2.14 -15.46
CA ASN A 333 -22.51 3.45 -15.03
C ASN A 333 -23.13 4.26 -16.18
N PRO A 334 -24.33 4.84 -15.98
CA PRO A 334 -24.91 5.75 -16.97
C PRO A 334 -24.06 7.01 -17.14
N VAL A 335 -23.85 7.46 -18.39
CA VAL A 335 -23.05 8.65 -18.74
C VAL A 335 -23.53 9.93 -18.04
N ARG A 336 -24.84 10.05 -17.82
CA ARG A 336 -25.47 11.25 -17.24
C ARG A 336 -25.37 11.30 -15.71
N ARG A 337 -25.51 10.15 -15.04
CA ARG A 337 -25.56 10.05 -13.57
C ARG A 337 -24.69 8.88 -13.09
N PRO A 338 -23.36 8.95 -13.25
CA PRO A 338 -22.48 7.92 -12.70
C PRO A 338 -22.45 8.02 -11.17
N LYS A 339 -22.31 6.88 -10.48
CA LYS A 339 -22.02 6.81 -9.04
C LYS A 339 -20.64 6.22 -8.82
N ILE A 340 -19.79 6.96 -8.12
CA ILE A 340 -18.41 6.54 -7.82
C ILE A 340 -18.43 5.30 -6.93
N GLY A 341 -17.61 4.30 -7.27
CA GLY A 341 -17.50 3.03 -6.55
C GLY A 341 -18.64 2.04 -6.80
N SER A 342 -19.63 2.43 -7.62
CA SER A 342 -20.67 1.52 -8.10
C SER A 342 -20.23 0.92 -9.43
N ILE A 343 -20.58 -0.36 -9.66
CA ILE A 343 -20.46 -1.01 -10.96
C ILE A 343 -21.58 -0.64 -11.94
N GLY A 344 -22.42 0.32 -11.55
CA GLY A 344 -23.52 0.85 -12.34
C GLY A 344 -24.81 0.04 -12.21
N ARG A 345 -25.64 0.16 -13.25
CA ARG A 345 -26.93 -0.53 -13.36
C ARG A 345 -26.81 -1.62 -14.42
N ALA A 346 -27.66 -2.63 -14.35
CA ALA A 346 -27.76 -3.64 -15.39
C ALA A 346 -27.89 -2.98 -16.77
N VAL A 347 -27.14 -3.48 -17.75
CA VAL A 347 -27.29 -3.01 -19.14
C VAL A 347 -28.64 -3.48 -19.70
N PRO A 348 -29.18 -2.85 -20.76
CA PRO A 348 -30.44 -3.28 -21.34
C PRO A 348 -30.44 -4.78 -21.71
N ASP A 349 -31.61 -5.42 -21.56
CA ASP A 349 -31.84 -6.85 -21.74
C ASP A 349 -31.08 -7.78 -20.77
N VAL A 350 -30.40 -7.22 -19.78
CA VAL A 350 -29.73 -7.96 -18.71
C VAL A 350 -30.39 -7.66 -17.38
N GLU A 351 -30.62 -8.71 -16.60
CA GLU A 351 -31.13 -8.64 -15.24
C GLU A 351 -30.03 -8.98 -14.25
N LEU A 352 -29.97 -8.21 -13.17
CA LEU A 352 -29.11 -8.46 -12.02
C LEU A 352 -29.97 -8.67 -10.78
N LYS A 353 -29.67 -9.71 -10.02
CA LYS A 353 -30.26 -9.93 -8.69
C LYS A 353 -29.21 -10.37 -7.70
N LEU A 354 -29.50 -10.15 -6.42
CA LEU A 354 -28.70 -10.65 -5.32
C LEU A 354 -29.35 -11.94 -4.79
N VAL A 355 -28.61 -13.04 -4.83
CA VAL A 355 -29.01 -14.34 -4.27
C VAL A 355 -28.19 -14.65 -3.02
N ASN A 356 -28.65 -15.59 -2.19
CA ASN A 356 -27.94 -16.04 -0.99
C ASN A 356 -27.53 -14.87 -0.06
N LYS A 357 -28.47 -13.95 0.20
CA LYS A 357 -28.20 -12.76 1.00
C LYS A 357 -27.92 -13.12 2.46
N ASP A 358 -26.93 -12.47 3.05
CA ASP A 358 -26.69 -12.50 4.48
C ASP A 358 -27.60 -11.51 5.24
N ALA A 359 -27.50 -11.51 6.57
CA ALA A 359 -28.27 -10.62 7.44
C ALA A 359 -27.98 -9.12 7.21
N SER A 360 -26.87 -8.76 6.55
CA SER A 360 -26.49 -7.39 6.20
C SER A 360 -27.00 -6.98 4.80
N GLY A 361 -27.67 -7.89 4.09
CA GLY A 361 -28.19 -7.68 2.73
C GLY A 361 -27.16 -7.85 1.62
N ILE A 362 -25.94 -8.33 1.93
CA ILE A 362 -24.91 -8.65 0.95
C ILE A 362 -25.22 -10.05 0.38
N GLY A 363 -25.23 -10.18 -0.94
CA GLY A 363 -25.48 -11.45 -1.62
C GLY A 363 -24.64 -11.61 -2.88
N GLU A 364 -24.71 -12.79 -3.48
CA GLU A 364 -24.05 -13.09 -4.75
C GLU A 364 -24.81 -12.45 -5.91
N ILE A 365 -24.06 -11.81 -6.82
CA ILE A 365 -24.62 -11.18 -8.00
C ILE A 365 -24.90 -12.27 -9.02
N ALA A 366 -26.18 -12.62 -9.18
CA ALA A 366 -26.66 -13.48 -10.25
C ALA A 366 -27.07 -12.63 -11.46
N ILE A 367 -26.72 -13.12 -12.65
CA ILE A 367 -26.85 -12.42 -13.92
C ILE A 367 -27.70 -13.27 -14.87
N LYS A 368 -28.73 -12.69 -15.45
CA LYS A 368 -29.55 -13.34 -16.49
C LYS A 368 -29.65 -12.43 -17.69
N GLY A 369 -29.53 -12.99 -18.88
CA GLY A 369 -29.66 -12.23 -20.11
C GLY A 369 -29.10 -12.96 -21.32
N PRO A 370 -29.40 -12.49 -22.53
CA PRO A 370 -28.92 -13.08 -23.77
C PRO A 370 -27.39 -12.96 -23.95
N ASN A 371 -26.70 -12.15 -23.14
CA ASN A 371 -25.26 -12.00 -23.11
C ASN A 371 -24.53 -13.10 -22.31
N VAL A 372 -25.25 -13.89 -21.50
CA VAL A 372 -24.67 -15.00 -20.72
C VAL A 372 -24.21 -16.11 -21.65
N MET A 373 -23.02 -16.65 -21.39
CA MET A 373 -22.38 -17.71 -22.18
C MET A 373 -23.29 -18.93 -22.35
N LYS A 374 -22.99 -19.75 -23.36
CA LYS A 374 -23.64 -21.06 -23.54
C LYS A 374 -23.22 -22.07 -22.46
N GLY A 375 -21.99 -21.95 -21.97
CA GLY A 375 -21.39 -22.84 -20.97
C GLY A 375 -19.86 -22.92 -21.12
N TYR A 376 -19.23 -23.79 -20.33
CA TYR A 376 -17.82 -24.14 -20.48
C TYR A 376 -17.66 -25.32 -21.45
N TYR A 377 -16.77 -25.16 -22.42
CA TYR A 377 -16.47 -26.16 -23.45
C TYR A 377 -15.95 -27.45 -22.81
N ASN A 378 -16.49 -28.59 -23.26
CA ASN A 378 -16.20 -29.93 -22.73
C ASN A 378 -16.34 -30.06 -21.20
N ASN A 379 -17.09 -29.17 -20.54
CA ASN A 379 -17.21 -29.14 -19.07
C ASN A 379 -18.62 -28.81 -18.60
N GLU A 380 -19.53 -29.74 -18.85
CA GLU A 380 -20.94 -29.66 -18.47
C GLU A 380 -21.12 -29.56 -16.94
N THR A 381 -20.30 -30.27 -16.17
CA THR A 381 -20.32 -30.23 -14.70
C THR A 381 -20.07 -28.81 -14.19
N LYS A 382 -19.01 -28.14 -14.65
CA LYS A 382 -18.74 -26.75 -14.26
C LYS A 382 -19.79 -25.79 -14.79
N THR A 383 -20.42 -26.09 -15.92
CA THR A 383 -21.52 -25.27 -16.46
C THR A 383 -22.72 -25.29 -15.52
N ARG A 384 -23.15 -26.47 -15.06
CA ARG A 384 -24.28 -26.62 -14.13
C ARG A 384 -24.00 -26.07 -12.73
N GLU A 385 -22.74 -26.02 -12.31
CA GLU A 385 -22.36 -25.39 -11.03
C GLU A 385 -22.66 -23.88 -11.01
N VAL A 386 -22.50 -23.20 -12.15
CA VAL A 386 -22.60 -21.72 -12.24
C VAL A 386 -23.85 -21.24 -12.96
N ILE A 387 -24.50 -22.05 -13.80
CA ILE A 387 -25.78 -21.71 -14.44
C ILE A 387 -26.88 -22.54 -13.80
N LYS A 388 -27.81 -21.87 -13.10
CA LYS A 388 -28.95 -22.47 -12.40
C LYS A 388 -30.21 -21.71 -12.76
N GLU A 389 -31.23 -22.40 -13.29
CA GLU A 389 -32.52 -21.78 -13.66
C GLU A 389 -32.37 -20.54 -14.56
N ASP A 390 -31.50 -20.63 -15.58
CA ASP A 390 -31.13 -19.53 -16.50
C ASP A 390 -30.39 -18.34 -15.86
N TRP A 391 -30.01 -18.43 -14.58
CA TRP A 391 -29.17 -17.44 -13.91
C TRP A 391 -27.73 -17.91 -13.85
N PHE A 392 -26.81 -17.05 -14.28
CA PHE A 392 -25.38 -17.22 -14.07
C PHE A 392 -24.97 -16.64 -12.71
N PHE A 393 -24.46 -17.48 -11.85
CA PHE A 393 -23.95 -17.17 -10.52
C PHE A 393 -22.48 -16.75 -10.68
N SER A 394 -22.23 -15.44 -10.53
CA SER A 394 -20.93 -14.86 -10.86
C SER A 394 -19.81 -15.25 -9.89
N GLY A 395 -20.17 -15.71 -8.69
CA GLY A 395 -19.26 -15.81 -7.56
C GLY A 395 -18.86 -14.46 -6.96
N ASP A 396 -19.26 -13.32 -7.53
CA ASP A 396 -18.95 -11.98 -6.99
C ASP A 396 -20.09 -11.53 -6.05
N LEU A 397 -19.70 -10.96 -4.91
CA LEU A 397 -20.61 -10.55 -3.84
C LEU A 397 -20.79 -9.04 -3.83
N GLY A 398 -21.98 -8.60 -3.46
CA GLY A 398 -22.30 -7.18 -3.45
C GLY A 398 -23.64 -6.84 -2.83
N TYR A 399 -23.98 -5.56 -2.92
CA TYR A 399 -25.29 -5.04 -2.56
C TYR A 399 -25.80 -4.10 -3.66
N ALA A 400 -27.10 -3.81 -3.63
CA ALA A 400 -27.75 -2.89 -4.54
C ALA A 400 -28.39 -1.76 -3.72
N ASP A 401 -28.26 -0.52 -4.20
CA ASP A 401 -28.93 0.61 -3.60
C ASP A 401 -30.37 0.79 -4.13
N LYS A 402 -31.12 1.70 -3.51
CA LYS A 402 -32.51 2.03 -3.88
C LYS A 402 -32.67 2.59 -5.30
N ASP A 403 -31.60 3.12 -5.91
CA ASP A 403 -31.63 3.66 -7.26
C ASP A 403 -31.26 2.59 -8.32
N GLY A 404 -31.06 1.33 -7.89
CA GLY A 404 -30.74 0.18 -8.73
C GLY A 404 -29.26 0.08 -9.12
N TYR A 405 -28.37 0.76 -8.41
CA TYR A 405 -26.92 0.67 -8.61
C TYR A 405 -26.33 -0.44 -7.76
N PHE A 406 -25.47 -1.25 -8.34
CA PHE A 406 -24.80 -2.36 -7.66
C PHE A 406 -23.39 -1.97 -7.20
N TYR A 407 -22.92 -2.61 -6.13
CA TYR A 407 -21.62 -2.37 -5.50
C TYR A 407 -20.98 -3.71 -5.13
N ILE A 408 -19.73 -3.93 -5.54
CA ILE A 408 -19.00 -5.16 -5.26
C ILE A 408 -18.23 -5.04 -3.93
N THR A 409 -18.43 -6.03 -3.07
CA THR A 409 -17.77 -6.17 -1.77
C THR A 409 -16.63 -7.20 -1.80
N GLY A 410 -16.71 -8.23 -2.65
CA GLY A 410 -15.65 -9.24 -2.80
C GLY A 410 -16.10 -10.44 -3.63
N ARG A 411 -15.44 -11.59 -3.46
CA ARG A 411 -15.76 -12.88 -4.12
C ARG A 411 -16.10 -13.95 -3.11
N SER A 412 -17.08 -14.78 -3.43
CA SER A 412 -17.55 -15.92 -2.60
C SER A 412 -16.49 -16.98 -2.39
N LYS A 413 -15.75 -17.38 -3.44
CA LYS A 413 -14.67 -18.38 -3.33
C LYS A 413 -13.41 -17.85 -2.64
N GLU A 414 -13.26 -16.53 -2.58
CA GLU A 414 -12.15 -15.85 -1.92
C GLU A 414 -12.56 -15.36 -0.53
N MET A 415 -13.83 -15.53 -0.16
CA MET A 415 -14.33 -15.19 1.16
C MET A 415 -13.71 -16.16 2.15
N ILE A 416 -13.01 -15.60 3.13
CA ILE A 416 -12.53 -16.36 4.28
C ILE A 416 -13.71 -16.45 5.23
N VAL A 417 -14.28 -17.65 5.37
CA VAL A 417 -15.25 -17.94 6.42
C VAL A 417 -14.43 -18.36 7.63
N LEU A 418 -14.50 -17.62 8.73
CA LEU A 418 -13.87 -18.03 9.98
C LEU A 418 -14.67 -19.13 10.66
N SER A 419 -14.02 -19.91 11.52
CA SER A 419 -14.66 -20.86 12.45
C SER A 419 -15.78 -20.25 13.33
N SER A 420 -15.80 -18.92 13.49
CA SER A 420 -16.89 -18.17 14.12
C SER A 420 -18.15 -17.99 13.25
N GLY A 421 -18.16 -18.49 12.02
CA GLY A 421 -19.22 -18.30 11.03
C GLY A 421 -19.23 -16.92 10.37
N LYS A 422 -18.22 -16.08 10.63
CA LYS A 422 -18.11 -14.73 10.08
C LYS A 422 -17.40 -14.73 8.74
N ASN A 423 -18.00 -14.04 7.77
CA ASN A 423 -17.50 -13.88 6.41
C ASN A 423 -16.54 -12.69 6.32
N ILE A 424 -15.33 -12.93 5.81
CA ILE A 424 -14.29 -11.92 5.60
C ILE A 424 -13.95 -11.84 4.13
N PHE A 425 -13.92 -10.61 3.62
CA PHE A 425 -13.51 -10.31 2.26
C PHE A 425 -12.06 -9.83 2.26
N PRO A 426 -11.09 -10.64 1.77
CA PRO A 426 -9.68 -10.26 1.80
C PRO A 426 -9.41 -8.92 1.13
N GLU A 427 -10.08 -8.60 0.03
CA GLU A 427 -9.91 -7.31 -0.66
C GLU A 427 -10.26 -6.08 0.20
N GLU A 428 -11.26 -6.21 1.09
CA GLU A 428 -11.62 -5.16 2.04
C GLU A 428 -10.49 -4.93 3.03
N ILE A 429 -9.93 -6.02 3.55
CA ILE A 429 -8.81 -6.04 4.48
C ILE A 429 -7.55 -5.50 3.78
N GLU A 430 -7.15 -6.09 2.67
CA GLU A 430 -6.02 -5.65 1.83
C GLU A 430 -6.08 -4.15 1.56
N LYS A 431 -7.25 -3.61 1.19
CA LYS A 431 -7.43 -2.18 0.95
C LYS A 431 -7.23 -1.33 2.21
N HIS A 432 -7.76 -1.76 3.35
CA HIS A 432 -7.61 -1.06 4.62
C HIS A 432 -6.15 -0.96 5.03
N TYR A 433 -5.43 -2.08 5.00
CA TYR A 433 -4.02 -2.13 5.41
C TYR A 433 -3.08 -1.51 4.37
N SER A 434 -3.34 -1.68 3.07
CA SER A 434 -2.54 -1.09 1.97
C SER A 434 -2.74 0.41 1.77
N GLY A 435 -3.61 1.06 2.56
CA GLY A 435 -3.79 2.52 2.52
C GLY A 435 -2.58 3.32 3.01
N THR A 436 -1.53 2.65 3.50
CA THR A 436 -0.33 3.27 4.04
C THR A 436 0.80 3.34 3.02
N PRO A 437 1.70 4.34 3.11
CA PRO A 437 2.83 4.44 2.20
C PRO A 437 3.94 3.39 2.47
N TYR A 438 3.82 2.58 3.53
CA TYR A 438 4.80 1.55 3.87
C TYR A 438 4.63 0.26 3.04
N ILE A 439 3.44 0.07 2.46
CA ILE A 439 3.06 -1.15 1.77
C ILE A 439 2.95 -0.85 0.29
N LYS A 440 3.76 -1.53 -0.51
CA LYS A 440 3.70 -1.46 -1.97
C LYS A 440 2.65 -2.41 -2.52
N GLU A 441 2.64 -3.64 -2.02
CA GLU A 441 1.67 -4.68 -2.39
C GLU A 441 1.32 -5.54 -1.18
N MET A 442 0.10 -6.11 -1.18
CA MET A 442 -0.38 -6.95 -0.10
C MET A 442 -1.33 -8.02 -0.62
N TYR A 443 -1.32 -9.17 0.04
CA TYR A 443 -2.27 -10.26 -0.14
C TYR A 443 -2.70 -10.81 1.22
N VAL A 444 -4.00 -11.03 1.43
CA VAL A 444 -4.54 -11.60 2.67
C VAL A 444 -5.16 -12.97 2.38
N LEU A 445 -4.82 -13.95 3.22
CA LEU A 445 -5.35 -15.31 3.17
C LEU A 445 -5.80 -15.79 4.56
N GLY A 446 -6.69 -16.79 4.58
CA GLY A 446 -7.10 -17.48 5.79
C GLY A 446 -6.19 -18.68 6.05
N VAL A 447 -5.74 -18.85 7.29
CA VAL A 447 -4.84 -19.93 7.70
C VAL A 447 -5.49 -20.73 8.83
N LEU A 448 -5.51 -22.04 8.68
CA LEU A 448 -5.99 -23.00 9.66
C LEU A 448 -4.86 -23.41 10.61
N LYS A 449 -4.96 -23.06 11.90
CA LYS A 449 -4.01 -23.49 12.94
C LYS A 449 -4.61 -24.59 13.80
N ASP A 450 -3.99 -25.77 13.80
CA ASP A 450 -4.33 -26.83 14.75
C ASP A 450 -3.70 -26.55 16.13
N LYS A 451 -4.47 -26.26 17.18
CA LYS A 451 -3.94 -26.14 18.56
C LYS A 451 -4.60 -27.19 19.43
N GLY A 452 -3.88 -28.28 19.72
CA GLY A 452 -4.29 -29.30 20.71
C GLY A 452 -5.70 -29.84 20.50
N GLY A 453 -6.09 -30.15 19.25
CA GLY A 453 -7.41 -30.68 18.90
C GLY A 453 -8.46 -29.64 18.52
N SER A 454 -8.15 -28.34 18.58
CA SER A 454 -9.02 -27.24 18.09
C SER A 454 -8.43 -26.55 16.85
N LYS A 455 -9.20 -26.51 15.76
CA LYS A 455 -8.84 -25.79 14.52
C LYS A 455 -9.23 -24.32 14.65
N LEU A 456 -8.23 -23.44 14.70
CA LEU A 456 -8.41 -21.99 14.83
C LEU A 456 -8.02 -21.33 13.50
N GLU A 457 -8.99 -20.72 12.83
CA GLU A 457 -8.75 -19.95 11.60
C GLU A 457 -8.39 -18.51 11.93
N TYR A 458 -7.32 -18.00 11.31
CA TYR A 458 -6.87 -16.62 11.46
C TYR A 458 -6.45 -16.02 10.12
N LEU A 459 -6.43 -14.69 10.03
CA LEU A 459 -5.98 -13.98 8.83
C LEU A 459 -4.46 -13.81 8.82
N HIS A 460 -3.84 -14.13 7.69
CA HIS A 460 -2.41 -13.97 7.44
C HIS A 460 -2.19 -13.04 6.23
N ALA A 461 -1.23 -12.13 6.34
CA ALA A 461 -0.88 -11.20 5.28
C ALA A 461 0.50 -11.45 4.70
N VAL A 462 0.60 -11.41 3.37
CA VAL A 462 1.86 -11.37 2.63
C VAL A 462 2.07 -9.96 2.13
N VAL A 463 3.16 -9.32 2.54
CA VAL A 463 3.41 -7.89 2.33
C VAL A 463 4.68 -7.68 1.52
N VAL A 464 4.58 -6.87 0.46
CA VAL A 464 5.72 -6.29 -0.23
C VAL A 464 5.90 -4.85 0.26
N PRO A 465 6.99 -4.53 0.95
CA PRO A 465 7.23 -3.19 1.47
C PRO A 465 7.59 -2.21 0.34
N ASP A 466 7.25 -0.94 0.50
CA ASP A 466 7.77 0.12 -0.36
C ASP A 466 9.20 0.50 0.07
N LEU A 467 10.18 -0.26 -0.44
CA LEU A 467 11.59 -0.07 -0.09
C LEU A 467 12.13 1.32 -0.48
N GLU A 468 11.58 1.98 -1.50
CA GLU A 468 11.96 3.36 -1.83
C GLU A 468 11.52 4.31 -0.72
N PHE A 469 10.26 4.17 -0.26
CA PHE A 469 9.72 4.97 0.83
C PHE A 469 10.47 4.76 2.16
N PHE A 470 10.86 3.51 2.47
CA PHE A 470 11.68 3.21 3.65
C PHE A 470 13.08 3.84 3.56
N LYS A 471 13.72 3.80 2.37
CA LYS A 471 15.02 4.42 2.12
C LYS A 471 14.97 5.94 2.25
N GLU A 472 13.96 6.59 1.66
CA GLU A 472 13.76 8.05 1.78
C GLU A 472 13.61 8.51 3.24
N ARG A 473 13.12 7.62 4.10
CA ARG A 473 12.86 7.90 5.52
C ARG A 473 13.97 7.49 6.48
N GLY A 474 15.01 6.81 5.99
CA GLY A 474 16.09 6.26 6.81
C GLY A 474 15.60 5.20 7.82
N GLU A 475 14.49 4.53 7.52
CA GLU A 475 13.90 3.52 8.41
C GLU A 475 14.46 2.13 8.05
N MET A 476 15.35 1.62 8.89
CA MET A 476 16.07 0.37 8.66
C MET A 476 15.25 -0.87 9.04
N ASN A 477 14.26 -0.75 9.93
CA ASN A 477 13.47 -1.88 10.45
C ASN A 477 12.07 -1.96 9.83
N VAL A 478 12.02 -2.48 8.59
CA VAL A 478 10.80 -2.62 7.78
C VAL A 478 9.74 -3.46 8.49
N GLN A 479 10.14 -4.57 9.12
CA GLN A 479 9.21 -5.51 9.76
C GLN A 479 8.54 -4.93 11.00
N LYS A 480 9.30 -4.26 11.88
CA LYS A 480 8.76 -3.61 13.09
C LYS A 480 7.77 -2.50 12.71
N VAL A 481 8.10 -1.70 11.69
CA VAL A 481 7.24 -0.61 11.21
C VAL A 481 5.94 -1.16 10.61
N ILE A 482 6.01 -2.21 9.79
CA ILE A 482 4.81 -2.84 9.21
C ILE A 482 3.94 -3.46 10.29
N LYS A 483 4.52 -4.21 11.24
CA LYS A 483 3.77 -4.83 12.34
C LYS A 483 3.05 -3.78 13.20
N ALA A 484 3.77 -2.73 13.63
CA ALA A 484 3.16 -1.62 14.36
C ALA A 484 2.07 -0.91 13.55
N THR A 485 2.26 -0.78 12.23
CA THR A 485 1.24 -0.21 11.34
C THR A 485 -0.01 -1.09 11.29
N PHE A 486 0.15 -2.41 11.22
CA PHE A 486 -0.95 -3.37 11.21
C PHE A 486 -1.70 -3.36 12.54
N ASP A 487 -1.01 -3.37 13.67
CA ASP A 487 -1.63 -3.31 15.00
C ASP A 487 -2.47 -2.04 15.17
N ASN A 488 -2.02 -0.92 14.61
CA ASN A 488 -2.76 0.34 14.62
C ASN A 488 -4.00 0.27 13.71
N LEU A 489 -3.85 -0.17 12.46
CA LEU A 489 -4.96 -0.25 11.50
C LEU A 489 -6.01 -1.27 11.92
N SER A 490 -5.62 -2.32 12.63
CA SER A 490 -6.55 -3.33 13.15
C SER A 490 -7.59 -2.72 14.10
N ARG A 491 -7.30 -1.62 14.79
CA ARG A 491 -8.22 -1.01 15.78
C ARG A 491 -9.50 -0.44 15.18
N ASP A 492 -9.46 -0.05 13.91
CA ASP A 492 -10.63 0.43 13.16
C ASP A 492 -11.50 -0.71 12.64
N LEU A 493 -11.06 -1.96 12.83
CA LEU A 493 -11.74 -3.16 12.39
C LEU A 493 -12.24 -3.98 13.59
N PRO A 494 -13.38 -4.68 13.45
CA PRO A 494 -13.77 -5.71 14.40
C PRO A 494 -12.68 -6.76 14.59
N SER A 495 -12.54 -7.32 15.80
CA SER A 495 -11.47 -8.27 16.17
C SER A 495 -11.28 -9.45 15.21
N TYR A 496 -12.38 -9.95 14.64
CA TYR A 496 -12.35 -11.06 13.70
C TYR A 496 -11.77 -10.69 12.32
N LYS A 497 -11.67 -9.39 11.99
CA LYS A 497 -11.03 -8.87 10.77
C LYS A 497 -9.54 -8.53 10.97
N HIS A 498 -8.99 -8.78 12.16
CA HIS A 498 -7.59 -8.48 12.48
C HIS A 498 -6.65 -9.48 11.79
N ILE A 499 -5.56 -8.95 11.25
CA ILE A 499 -4.48 -9.76 10.68
C ILE A 499 -3.58 -10.22 11.82
N MET A 500 -3.53 -11.53 12.04
CA MET A 500 -2.76 -12.15 13.11
C MET A 500 -1.41 -12.69 12.64
N GLY A 501 -1.27 -12.97 11.34
CA GLY A 501 -0.03 -13.46 10.73
C GLY A 501 0.53 -12.52 9.67
N LEU A 502 1.87 -12.44 9.57
CA LEU A 502 2.56 -11.52 8.67
C LEU A 502 3.79 -12.20 8.07
N SER A 503 3.87 -12.23 6.74
CA SER A 503 5.08 -12.59 5.98
C SER A 503 5.49 -11.41 5.10
N ILE A 504 6.77 -11.07 5.11
CA ILE A 504 7.32 -9.99 4.29
C ILE A 504 8.15 -10.60 3.17
N THR A 505 7.91 -10.16 1.93
CA THR A 505 8.68 -10.55 0.75
C THR A 505 9.18 -9.33 0.00
N GLN A 506 10.38 -9.42 -0.58
CA GLN A 506 10.94 -8.36 -1.42
C GLN A 506 10.53 -8.52 -2.90
N GLU A 507 10.07 -9.71 -3.29
CA GLU A 507 9.61 -9.98 -4.65
C GLU A 507 8.21 -9.41 -4.89
N ALA A 508 7.98 -8.87 -6.09
CA ALA A 508 6.65 -8.43 -6.49
C ALA A 508 5.67 -9.61 -6.56
N LEU A 509 4.42 -9.39 -6.16
CA LEU A 509 3.43 -10.46 -6.16
C LEU A 509 3.07 -10.85 -7.61
N PRO A 510 2.97 -12.15 -7.93
CA PRO A 510 2.55 -12.62 -9.27
C PRO A 510 1.23 -11.99 -9.73
N ARG A 511 1.24 -11.43 -10.94
CA ARG A 511 0.07 -10.79 -11.56
C ARG A 511 -0.23 -11.34 -12.95
N THR A 512 -1.49 -11.21 -13.35
CA THR A 512 -1.96 -11.41 -14.72
C THR A 512 -1.55 -10.23 -15.61
N VAL A 513 -1.66 -10.38 -16.94
CA VAL A 513 -1.42 -9.29 -17.90
C VAL A 513 -2.37 -8.09 -17.69
N LEU A 514 -3.58 -8.33 -17.17
CA LEU A 514 -4.53 -7.28 -16.76
C LEU A 514 -4.24 -6.69 -15.37
N GLY A 515 -3.16 -7.11 -14.71
CA GLY A 515 -2.72 -6.57 -13.43
C GLY A 515 -3.36 -7.19 -12.18
N LYS A 516 -4.30 -8.14 -12.34
CA LYS A 516 -4.91 -8.87 -11.21
C LYS A 516 -3.88 -9.77 -10.53
N LEU A 517 -3.92 -9.87 -9.20
CA LEU A 517 -3.09 -10.80 -8.44
C LEU A 517 -3.44 -12.25 -8.79
N LYS A 518 -2.43 -13.10 -8.99
CA LYS A 518 -2.61 -14.54 -9.16
C LYS A 518 -2.61 -15.23 -7.80
N ARG A 519 -3.72 -15.05 -7.06
CA ARG A 519 -3.91 -15.50 -5.66
C ARG A 519 -3.48 -16.95 -5.41
N TYR A 520 -3.90 -17.89 -6.27
CA TYR A 520 -3.52 -19.31 -6.18
C TYR A 520 -2.00 -19.56 -6.27
N GLU A 521 -1.29 -18.85 -7.15
CA GLU A 521 0.18 -18.97 -7.25
C GLU A 521 0.86 -18.44 -5.98
N ILE A 522 0.32 -17.38 -5.37
CA ILE A 522 0.81 -16.83 -4.10
C ILE A 522 0.58 -17.84 -2.97
N GLU A 523 -0.65 -18.35 -2.83
CA GLU A 523 -0.98 -19.35 -1.81
C GLU A 523 -0.11 -20.59 -1.92
N LYS A 524 0.08 -21.14 -3.13
CA LYS A 524 0.91 -22.32 -3.35
C LYS A 524 2.37 -22.11 -2.92
N LYS A 525 2.89 -20.89 -3.05
CA LYS A 525 4.27 -20.54 -2.65
C LYS A 525 4.39 -20.28 -1.15
N VAL A 526 3.41 -19.61 -0.56
CA VAL A 526 3.51 -19.08 0.81
C VAL A 526 2.90 -20.04 1.84
N MET A 527 1.88 -20.81 1.48
CA MET A 527 1.21 -21.75 2.40
C MET A 527 2.16 -22.81 2.98
N PRO A 528 3.11 -23.42 2.22
CA PRO A 528 4.09 -24.32 2.80
C PRO A 528 4.95 -23.64 3.87
N VAL A 529 5.40 -22.40 3.62
CA VAL A 529 6.22 -21.61 4.54
C VAL A 529 5.43 -21.26 5.82
N ILE A 530 4.17 -20.84 5.68
CA ILE A 530 3.30 -20.48 6.81
C ILE A 530 2.95 -21.72 7.66
N LEU A 531 2.72 -22.87 7.02
CA LEU A 531 2.39 -24.11 7.75
C LEU A 531 3.64 -24.74 8.41
N ASP A 532 4.84 -24.47 7.91
CA ASP A 532 6.12 -24.88 8.53
C ASP A 532 6.55 -23.99 9.72
N GLU A 533 5.94 -22.82 9.94
CA GLU A 533 6.13 -22.00 11.15
C GLU A 533 5.70 -22.73 12.46
N LYS A 534 5.24 -23.98 12.36
CA LYS A 534 4.98 -24.92 13.47
C LYS A 534 6.14 -25.87 13.81
N LYS A 535 7.27 -25.85 13.11
CA LYS A 535 8.50 -26.55 13.55
C LYS A 535 9.45 -25.66 14.36
N THR A 536 8.91 -24.63 15.01
CA THR A 536 9.66 -23.81 15.99
C THR A 536 8.98 -23.81 17.36
N GLU A 537 8.76 -25.01 17.92
CA GLU A 537 9.54 -25.29 19.15
C GLU A 537 10.99 -25.29 18.67
N LYS A 538 11.77 -24.28 19.04
CA LYS A 538 13.16 -24.11 18.57
C LYS A 538 13.98 -25.35 19.00
N GLU A 539 14.03 -26.39 18.16
CA GLU A 539 15.20 -27.27 18.14
C GLU A 539 16.36 -26.38 17.71
N LEU A 540 17.23 -26.10 18.69
CA LEU A 540 18.48 -25.42 18.46
C LEU A 540 19.25 -26.24 17.43
N THR A 541 19.90 -25.59 16.46
CA THR A 541 20.88 -26.33 15.65
C THR A 541 21.93 -26.94 16.60
N PRO A 542 22.56 -28.09 16.30
CA PRO A 542 23.55 -28.71 17.19
C PRO A 542 24.69 -27.75 17.62
N GLN A 543 24.98 -26.74 16.79
CA GLN A 543 25.90 -25.66 17.11
C GLN A 543 25.31 -24.65 18.10
N GLU A 544 24.03 -24.29 18.00
CA GLU A 544 23.36 -23.38 18.93
C GLU A 544 23.06 -24.02 20.29
N GLU A 545 22.82 -25.33 20.32
CA GLU A 545 22.71 -26.13 21.55
C GLU A 545 24.05 -26.18 22.29
N ALA A 546 25.14 -26.45 21.56
CA ALA A 546 26.50 -26.38 22.10
C ALA A 546 26.88 -24.97 22.58
N MET A 547 26.42 -23.93 21.88
CA MET A 547 26.70 -22.53 22.24
C MET A 547 25.89 -22.05 23.44
N ALA A 548 24.64 -22.50 23.60
CA ALA A 548 23.83 -22.24 24.79
C ALA A 548 24.38 -22.92 26.05
N GLU A 549 25.04 -24.07 25.88
CA GLU A 549 25.70 -24.80 26.97
C GLU A 549 27.09 -24.24 27.33
N SER A 550 27.60 -23.24 26.59
CA SER A 550 28.95 -22.69 26.83
C SER A 550 29.05 -22.03 28.23
N PRO A 551 30.21 -22.11 28.91
CA PRO A 551 30.41 -21.46 30.20
C PRO A 551 30.15 -19.95 30.17
N ASN A 552 30.49 -19.30 29.05
CA ASN A 552 30.27 -17.87 28.84
C ASN A 552 28.79 -17.56 28.61
N ALA A 553 28.05 -18.41 27.89
CA ALA A 553 26.60 -18.27 27.70
C ALA A 553 25.85 -18.33 29.03
N LYS A 554 26.16 -19.33 29.88
CA LYS A 554 25.53 -19.46 31.22
C LYS A 554 25.86 -18.28 32.13
N ARG A 555 27.11 -17.80 32.10
CA ARG A 555 27.53 -16.62 32.87
C ARG A 555 26.85 -15.35 32.38
N LEU A 556 26.70 -15.19 31.06
CA LEU A 556 26.03 -14.06 30.44
C LEU A 556 24.54 -14.04 30.80
N ILE A 557 23.85 -15.17 30.63
CA ILE A 557 22.43 -15.29 30.98
C ILE A 557 22.20 -14.93 32.45
N LYS A 558 23.04 -15.43 33.37
CA LYS A 558 22.96 -15.08 34.78
C LYS A 558 23.20 -13.59 35.04
N CYS A 559 24.19 -12.99 34.37
CA CYS A 559 24.44 -11.55 34.47
C CYS A 559 23.24 -10.71 34.00
N ILE A 560 22.58 -11.13 32.91
CA ILE A 560 21.40 -10.47 32.36
C ILE A 560 20.22 -10.61 33.34
N GLN A 561 20.02 -11.81 33.91
CA GLN A 561 18.99 -12.06 34.92
C GLN A 561 19.19 -11.19 36.17
N ASP A 562 20.42 -11.10 36.67
CA ASP A 562 20.76 -10.31 37.86
C ASP A 562 20.65 -8.80 37.59
N ALA A 563 21.01 -8.33 36.38
CA ALA A 563 20.95 -6.91 36.01
C ALA A 563 19.53 -6.41 35.74
N LEU A 564 18.65 -7.28 35.23
CA LEU A 564 17.30 -6.91 34.79
C LEU A 564 16.17 -7.46 35.71
N ASP A 565 16.51 -8.24 36.74
CA ASP A 565 15.58 -8.93 37.64
C ASP A 565 14.53 -9.80 36.89
N VAL A 566 14.98 -10.46 35.82
CA VAL A 566 14.13 -11.33 34.99
C VAL A 566 14.03 -12.71 35.63
N LYS A 567 12.83 -13.07 36.10
CA LYS A 567 12.56 -14.35 36.80
C LYS A 567 12.26 -15.54 35.86
N GLY A 568 12.24 -15.31 34.55
CA GLY A 568 11.92 -16.32 33.53
C GLY A 568 13.15 -16.93 32.84
N PRO A 569 12.97 -18.03 32.07
CA PRO A 569 14.03 -18.56 31.22
C PRO A 569 14.37 -17.55 30.11
N ILE A 570 15.66 -17.40 29.85
CA ILE A 570 16.21 -16.49 28.84
C ILE A 570 16.95 -17.33 27.79
N HIS A 571 16.62 -17.15 26.51
CA HIS A 571 17.22 -17.87 25.39
C HIS A 571 18.14 -16.97 24.55
N LEU A 572 19.16 -17.57 23.91
CA LEU A 572 20.14 -16.82 23.10
C LEU A 572 19.50 -15.99 21.97
N ASN A 573 18.42 -16.48 21.38
CA ASN A 573 17.73 -15.81 20.29
C ASN A 573 16.66 -14.80 20.76
N ASP A 574 16.55 -14.55 22.07
CA ASP A 574 15.63 -13.55 22.60
C ASP A 574 16.12 -12.15 22.27
N SER A 575 15.19 -11.30 21.83
CA SER A 575 15.42 -9.90 21.58
C SER A 575 15.50 -9.13 22.89
N ILE A 576 16.55 -8.33 23.02
CA ILE A 576 16.78 -7.49 24.21
C ILE A 576 15.62 -6.49 24.41
N GLU A 577 15.10 -5.91 23.31
CA GLU A 577 14.03 -4.90 23.39
C GLU A 577 12.63 -5.53 23.45
N LEU A 578 12.37 -6.58 22.66
CA LEU A 578 11.01 -7.11 22.47
C LEU A 578 10.65 -8.22 23.46
N ASP A 579 11.61 -9.09 23.79
CA ASP A 579 11.37 -10.27 24.62
C ASP A 579 11.78 -10.01 26.08
N LEU A 580 12.87 -9.26 26.31
CA LEU A 580 13.32 -8.87 27.65
C LEU A 580 12.78 -7.50 28.10
N GLY A 581 12.12 -6.74 27.21
CA GLY A 581 11.53 -5.44 27.54
C GLY A 581 12.54 -4.34 27.91
N VAL A 582 13.80 -4.49 27.50
CA VAL A 582 14.87 -3.54 27.84
C VAL A 582 14.79 -2.32 26.93
N ASP A 583 14.53 -1.17 27.54
CA ASP A 583 14.48 0.09 26.82
C ASP A 583 15.89 0.66 26.55
N SER A 584 15.96 1.78 25.83
CA SER A 584 17.25 2.32 25.39
C SER A 584 18.17 2.78 26.55
N LEU A 585 17.61 3.08 27.74
CA LEU A 585 18.40 3.39 28.94
C LEU A 585 18.84 2.10 29.65
N GLY A 586 17.93 1.14 29.78
CA GLY A 586 18.23 -0.19 30.34
C GLY A 586 19.30 -0.92 29.54
N ARG A 587 19.43 -0.65 28.23
CA ARG A 587 20.50 -1.19 27.38
C ARG A 587 21.89 -0.70 27.81
N VAL A 588 22.03 0.55 28.25
CA VAL A 588 23.29 1.10 28.76
C VAL A 588 23.63 0.46 30.10
N GLU A 589 22.65 0.33 31.01
CA GLU A 589 22.84 -0.35 32.29
C GLU A 589 23.21 -1.82 32.12
N LEU A 590 22.58 -2.51 31.15
CA LEU A 590 22.88 -3.90 30.79
C LEU A 590 24.32 -4.05 30.28
N VAL A 591 24.76 -3.17 29.38
CA VAL A 591 26.14 -3.16 28.88
C VAL A 591 27.14 -2.95 30.02
N LEU A 592 26.91 -1.95 30.89
CA LEU A 592 27.78 -1.69 32.04
C LEU A 592 27.84 -2.88 33.02
N ALA A 593 26.72 -3.58 33.21
CA ALA A 593 26.67 -4.79 34.02
C ALA A 593 27.48 -5.93 33.39
N ILE A 594 27.40 -6.10 32.06
CA ILE A 594 28.15 -7.12 31.31
C ILE A 594 29.65 -6.79 31.31
N GLU A 595 30.05 -5.53 31.09
CA GLU A 595 31.44 -5.07 31.19
C GLU A 595 32.03 -5.41 32.56
N LYS A 596 31.27 -5.15 33.62
CA LYS A 596 31.66 -5.51 34.99
C LYS A 596 31.71 -7.01 35.20
N CYS A 597 30.76 -7.77 34.65
CA CYS A 597 30.68 -9.21 34.84
C CYS A 597 31.83 -9.94 34.13
N PHE A 598 32.22 -9.51 32.92
CA PHE A 598 33.25 -10.15 32.11
C PHE A 598 34.61 -9.44 32.16
N ASN A 599 34.70 -8.28 32.83
CA ASN A 599 35.89 -7.44 32.91
C ASN A 599 36.43 -7.03 31.52
N ILE A 600 35.50 -6.60 30.65
CA ILE A 600 35.74 -6.15 29.27
C ILE A 600 35.24 -4.71 29.08
N THR A 601 35.58 -4.08 27.96
CA THR A 601 35.05 -2.77 27.58
C THR A 601 34.51 -2.83 26.16
N PHE A 602 33.26 -2.41 25.96
CA PHE A 602 32.67 -2.31 24.63
C PHE A 602 33.08 -0.97 23.97
N PRO A 603 33.37 -0.95 22.66
CA PRO A 603 33.48 0.29 21.91
C PRO A 603 32.18 1.11 21.96
N GLU A 604 32.27 2.44 22.13
CA GLU A 604 31.09 3.34 22.24
C GLU A 604 30.12 3.22 21.05
N GLU A 605 30.65 2.94 19.85
CA GLU A 605 29.90 2.77 18.60
C GLU A 605 28.99 1.51 18.61
N MET A 606 29.30 0.50 19.43
CA MET A 606 28.58 -0.79 19.47
C MET A 606 27.32 -0.78 20.34
N VAL A 607 27.26 0.08 21.36
CA VAL A 607 26.12 0.18 22.28
C VAL A 607 24.87 0.68 21.54
N ALA A 608 25.06 1.46 20.48
CA ALA A 608 24.02 2.18 19.77
C ALA A 608 23.36 1.45 18.57
N GLY A 609 23.92 0.35 18.04
CA GLY A 609 23.43 -0.15 16.74
C GLY A 609 23.66 -1.60 16.31
N GLU A 610 24.49 -2.41 16.98
CA GLU A 610 24.89 -3.73 16.43
C GLU A 610 24.39 -4.95 17.21
N ILE A 611 23.90 -4.75 18.43
CA ILE A 611 23.46 -5.83 19.32
C ILE A 611 21.92 -5.85 19.41
N PHE A 612 21.28 -6.97 19.05
CA PHE A 612 19.81 -7.07 19.06
C PHE A 612 19.29 -8.27 19.85
N THR A 613 20.10 -9.33 19.91
CA THR A 613 19.81 -10.57 20.62
C THR A 613 20.89 -10.89 21.64
N ILE A 614 20.61 -11.83 22.54
CA ILE A 614 21.58 -12.31 23.53
C ILE A 614 22.73 -13.06 22.85
N LYS A 615 22.45 -13.73 21.73
CA LYS A 615 23.44 -14.37 20.86
C LYS A 615 24.47 -13.36 20.35
N ASP A 616 24.03 -12.18 19.94
CA ASP A 616 24.93 -11.11 19.46
C ASP A 616 25.86 -10.62 20.58
N ILE A 617 25.33 -10.48 21.80
CA ILE A 617 26.14 -10.14 22.99
C ILE A 617 27.19 -11.23 23.23
N LEU A 618 26.77 -12.48 23.24
CA LEU A 618 27.65 -13.62 23.54
C LEU A 618 28.82 -13.70 22.55
N LEU A 619 28.53 -13.62 21.24
CA LEU A 619 29.55 -13.66 20.20
C LEU A 619 30.56 -12.53 20.37
N LYS A 620 30.11 -11.33 20.74
CA LYS A 620 31.00 -10.18 20.93
C LYS A 620 31.82 -10.27 22.22
N VAL A 621 31.24 -10.78 23.30
CA VAL A 621 31.96 -11.06 24.55
C VAL A 621 33.07 -12.08 24.26
N GLU A 622 32.78 -13.15 23.53
CA GLU A 622 33.77 -14.16 23.15
C GLU A 622 34.87 -13.59 22.23
N GLU A 623 34.52 -12.72 21.29
CA GLU A 623 35.49 -12.01 20.45
C GLU A 623 36.44 -11.13 21.28
N LEU A 624 35.92 -10.30 22.18
CA LEU A 624 36.70 -9.38 23.01
C LEU A 624 37.57 -10.12 24.04
N LEU A 625 37.08 -11.24 24.58
CA LEU A 625 37.86 -12.13 25.44
C LEU A 625 38.98 -12.81 24.64
N GLY A 626 38.71 -13.26 23.41
CA GLY A 626 39.70 -13.84 22.51
C GLY A 626 40.78 -12.86 22.03
N GLU A 627 40.45 -11.59 21.85
CA GLU A 627 41.43 -10.52 21.60
C GLU A 627 42.28 -10.21 22.84
N GLY A 628 41.70 -10.33 24.04
CA GLY A 628 42.40 -10.21 25.32
C GLY A 628 43.44 -11.31 25.54
N GLU A 629 43.16 -12.55 25.12
CA GLU A 629 44.11 -13.67 25.18
C GLU A 629 45.23 -13.55 24.11
N ARG A 630 44.93 -13.05 22.91
CA ARG A 630 45.94 -12.79 21.86
C ARG A 630 46.91 -11.66 22.18
N ARG A 631 46.51 -10.70 23.02
CA ARG A 631 47.39 -9.64 23.54
C ARG A 631 48.25 -10.08 24.74
N GLY A 632 48.16 -11.35 25.16
CA GLY A 632 48.88 -11.92 26.30
C GLY A 632 50.41 -12.03 26.19
N THR A 633 51.06 -11.46 25.17
CA THR A 633 52.53 -11.48 25.00
C THR A 633 53.21 -10.10 24.95
N LEU A 634 52.57 -9.03 25.45
CA LEU A 634 53.27 -7.79 25.79
C LEU A 634 52.76 -7.25 27.14
N SER A 635 53.69 -7.20 28.10
CA SER A 635 53.49 -6.86 29.51
C SER A 635 52.91 -5.46 29.76
N GLU A 636 52.31 -5.32 30.95
CA GLU A 636 52.19 -4.08 31.74
C GLU A 636 51.35 -2.92 31.19
N LYS A 637 50.04 -3.00 31.42
CA LYS A 637 49.24 -1.90 32.02
C LYS A 637 47.84 -2.40 32.38
N LYS A 638 47.77 -3.24 33.43
CA LYS A 638 46.54 -3.47 34.18
C LYS A 638 46.26 -2.22 35.03
N GLN A 639 45.88 -1.12 34.39
CA GLN A 639 45.11 -0.09 35.08
C GLN A 639 43.73 -0.70 35.31
N GLU A 640 43.35 -0.90 36.57
CA GLU A 640 41.96 -1.07 36.98
C GLU A 640 41.13 0.07 36.37
N ARG A 641 40.57 -0.14 35.18
CA ARG A 641 39.61 0.78 34.58
C ARG A 641 38.29 0.53 35.30
N LYS A 642 37.98 1.38 36.29
CA LYS A 642 36.74 1.37 37.06
C LYS A 642 35.54 1.43 36.11
N ALA A 643 34.56 0.56 36.36
CA ALA A 643 33.26 0.55 35.68
C ALA A 643 32.59 1.94 35.78
N ILE A 644 32.21 2.50 34.64
CA ILE A 644 31.68 3.86 34.53
C ILE A 644 30.26 3.90 35.10
N SER A 645 30.03 4.75 36.10
CA SER A 645 28.70 4.93 36.73
C SER A 645 28.00 6.21 36.23
N TRP A 646 26.67 6.30 36.29
CA TRP A 646 25.90 7.50 35.89
C TRP A 646 26.42 8.82 36.51
N PRO A 647 26.81 8.88 37.80
CA PRO A 647 27.41 10.07 38.40
C PRO A 647 28.72 10.50 37.72
N GLU A 648 29.51 9.57 37.22
CA GLU A 648 30.75 9.87 36.49
C GLU A 648 30.44 10.36 35.07
N ILE A 649 29.49 9.73 34.38
CA ILE A 649 29.04 10.14 33.03
C ILE A 649 28.52 11.58 33.04
N LEU A 650 27.73 11.96 34.05
CA LEU A 650 27.16 13.32 34.18
C LEU A 650 28.17 14.37 34.67
N LYS A 651 29.30 13.94 35.23
CA LYS A 651 30.42 14.81 35.65
C LYS A 651 31.40 15.07 34.51
N GLN A 652 31.48 14.18 33.52
CA GLN A 652 32.31 14.40 32.34
C GLN A 652 31.83 15.64 31.57
N PRO A 653 32.77 16.43 31.01
CA PRO A 653 32.43 17.60 30.21
C PRO A 653 31.77 17.16 28.89
N LEU A 654 30.66 17.80 28.54
CA LEU A 654 30.03 17.62 27.23
C LEU A 654 31.06 17.95 26.11
N PRO A 655 31.18 17.18 25.02
CA PRO A 655 32.14 17.45 23.96
C PRO A 655 32.03 18.88 23.40
N GLU A 656 33.16 19.52 23.05
CA GLU A 656 33.19 20.93 22.60
C GLU A 656 32.25 21.22 21.42
N GLU A 657 32.10 20.27 20.51
CA GLU A 657 31.20 20.40 19.36
C GLU A 657 29.73 20.54 19.77
N PHE A 658 29.32 19.87 20.85
CA PHE A 658 27.98 19.96 21.41
C PHE A 658 27.82 21.23 22.24
N GLN A 659 28.84 21.64 23.00
CA GLN A 659 28.81 22.91 23.74
C GLN A 659 28.59 24.11 22.81
N LYS A 660 29.27 24.15 21.64
CA LYS A 660 29.12 25.23 20.64
C LYS A 660 27.70 25.31 20.05
N LYS A 661 26.90 24.24 20.14
CA LYS A 661 25.50 24.21 19.66
C LYS A 661 24.52 24.77 20.70
N ILE A 662 24.91 24.88 21.97
CA ILE A 662 24.04 25.34 23.07
C ILE A 662 24.25 26.85 23.31
N LEU A 663 23.27 27.67 22.91
CA LEU A 663 23.28 29.12 23.08
C LEU A 663 22.86 29.55 24.51
N LEU A 664 23.82 29.59 25.43
CA LEU A 664 23.58 29.98 26.84
C LEU A 664 23.32 31.48 27.03
N ARG A 665 23.84 32.36 26.16
CA ARG A 665 23.66 33.82 26.25
C ARG A 665 22.52 34.30 25.32
N THR A 666 21.69 35.21 25.84
CA THR A 666 20.60 35.89 25.10
C THR A 666 21.02 37.28 24.68
N SER A 667 20.86 37.61 23.39
CA SER A 667 20.94 39.00 22.91
C SER A 667 19.59 39.72 23.03
N TRP A 668 19.59 41.06 22.92
CA TRP A 668 18.35 41.84 22.87
C TRP A 668 17.49 41.52 21.64
N VAL A 669 18.13 41.10 20.53
CA VAL A 669 17.44 40.66 19.31
C VAL A 669 16.68 39.35 19.58
N ASP A 670 17.29 38.42 20.34
CA ASP A 670 16.64 37.16 20.72
C ASP A 670 15.41 37.40 21.60
N TYR A 671 15.46 38.42 22.47
CA TYR A 671 14.31 38.83 23.27
C TYR A 671 13.14 39.28 22.39
N VAL A 672 13.39 40.18 21.42
CA VAL A 672 12.35 40.70 20.52
C VAL A 672 11.75 39.59 19.65
N ILE A 673 12.60 38.73 19.08
CA ILE A 673 12.14 37.61 18.25
C ILE A 673 11.30 36.64 19.07
N THR A 674 11.76 36.26 20.27
CA THR A 674 11.02 35.35 21.15
C THR A 674 9.69 35.97 21.52
N PHE A 675 9.66 37.25 21.94
CA PHE A 675 8.42 37.97 22.25
C PHE A 675 7.40 37.93 21.11
N LEU A 676 7.84 38.16 19.87
CA LEU A 676 6.98 38.09 18.68
C LEU A 676 6.46 36.66 18.42
N ILE A 677 7.34 35.66 18.48
CA ILE A 677 6.99 34.25 18.23
C ILE A 677 6.01 33.74 19.29
N THR A 678 6.29 33.93 20.58
CA THR A 678 5.41 33.56 21.69
C THR A 678 4.07 34.26 21.57
N GLY A 679 4.07 35.54 21.18
CA GLY A 679 2.85 36.32 20.92
C GLY A 679 1.99 35.71 19.82
N VAL A 680 2.60 35.36 18.68
CA VAL A 680 1.92 34.71 17.55
C VAL A 680 1.35 33.35 17.97
N PHE A 681 2.13 32.50 18.64
CA PHE A 681 1.63 31.20 19.11
C PHE A 681 0.49 31.34 20.09
N LYS A 682 0.59 32.27 21.05
CA LYS A 682 -0.48 32.52 22.02
C LYS A 682 -1.76 33.00 21.36
N ILE A 683 -1.68 33.85 20.34
CA ILE A 683 -2.84 34.30 19.55
C ILE A 683 -3.41 33.12 18.75
N PHE A 684 -2.57 32.35 18.06
CA PHE A 684 -2.98 31.18 17.29
C PHE A 684 -3.72 30.16 18.16
N PHE A 685 -3.15 29.76 19.29
CA PHE A 685 -3.77 28.80 20.20
C PHE A 685 -5.04 29.35 20.86
N LYS A 686 -5.12 30.66 21.15
CA LYS A 686 -6.37 31.28 21.62
C LYS A 686 -7.49 31.23 20.59
N ILE A 687 -7.19 31.56 19.32
CA ILE A 687 -8.19 31.62 18.25
C ILE A 687 -8.68 30.22 17.86
N PHE A 688 -7.76 29.29 17.65
CA PHE A 688 -8.10 27.98 17.08
C PHE A 688 -8.36 26.89 18.14
N TYR A 689 -7.84 27.04 19.36
CA TYR A 689 -7.87 25.97 20.37
C TYR A 689 -8.40 26.45 21.74
N ASN A 690 -9.02 27.62 21.82
CA ASN A 690 -9.58 28.18 23.08
C ASN A 690 -8.59 28.07 24.28
N PHE A 691 -7.33 28.40 24.01
CA PHE A 691 -6.22 28.08 24.91
C PHE A 691 -6.26 28.80 26.26
N LYS A 692 -6.05 28.05 27.35
CA LYS A 692 -5.95 28.55 28.74
C LYS A 692 -4.70 28.03 29.45
N ALA A 693 -4.06 28.89 30.23
CA ALA A 693 -2.89 28.55 31.06
C ALA A 693 -3.17 28.88 32.53
N GLU A 694 -2.99 27.89 33.42
CA GLU A 694 -3.22 27.99 34.87
C GLU A 694 -1.94 27.66 35.66
N GLY A 695 -1.75 28.29 36.81
CA GLY A 695 -0.58 28.04 37.67
C GLY A 695 0.73 28.66 37.17
N VAL A 696 0.70 29.57 36.20
CA VAL A 696 1.91 30.21 35.63
C VAL A 696 2.78 30.90 36.69
N ASN A 697 2.18 31.38 37.79
CA ASN A 697 2.87 31.97 38.94
C ASN A 697 3.68 30.96 39.77
N LYS A 698 3.46 29.65 39.59
CA LYS A 698 4.17 28.57 40.27
C LYS A 698 5.51 28.21 39.61
N ILE A 699 5.76 28.72 38.40
CA ILE A 699 7.02 28.50 37.69
C ILE A 699 8.15 29.28 38.41
N PRO A 700 9.29 28.65 38.75
CA PRO A 700 10.41 29.33 39.37
C PRO A 700 10.93 30.50 38.52
N LYS A 701 11.14 31.66 39.16
CA LYS A 701 11.60 32.89 38.49
C LYS A 701 13.12 32.96 38.27
N LYS A 702 13.88 32.19 39.05
CA LYS A 702 15.34 32.09 39.04
C LYS A 702 15.74 30.68 39.50
N GLY A 703 16.95 30.24 39.17
CA GLY A 703 17.42 28.90 39.54
C GLY A 703 17.22 27.89 38.41
N PRO A 704 17.97 26.77 38.41
CA PRO A 704 17.72 25.66 37.51
C PRO A 704 16.48 24.88 37.97
N TYR A 705 15.67 24.43 37.02
CA TYR A 705 14.53 23.55 37.29
C TYR A 705 14.17 22.76 36.02
N VAL A 706 13.40 21.69 36.18
CA VAL A 706 12.91 20.89 35.07
C VAL A 706 11.39 20.91 35.03
N LEU A 707 10.82 21.27 33.87
CA LEU A 707 9.40 21.07 33.57
C LEU A 707 9.21 19.63 33.11
N CYS A 708 8.43 18.87 33.86
CA CYS A 708 8.06 17.50 33.53
C CYS A 708 6.66 17.53 32.91
N VAL A 709 6.58 17.35 31.59
CA VAL A 709 5.35 17.55 30.81
C VAL A 709 4.84 16.22 30.26
N ASN A 710 3.53 15.99 30.27
CA ASN A 710 2.95 14.84 29.58
C ASN A 710 3.07 15.00 28.06
N HIS A 711 3.29 13.89 27.36
CA HIS A 711 3.55 13.90 25.93
C HIS A 711 2.42 13.22 25.15
N THR A 712 1.44 13.99 24.67
CA THR A 712 0.23 13.44 24.05
C THR A 712 0.01 13.88 22.60
N SER A 713 0.75 14.87 22.11
CA SER A 713 0.54 15.49 20.79
C SER A 713 1.83 15.94 20.09
N PHE A 714 1.74 16.18 18.78
CA PHE A 714 2.75 16.96 18.06
C PHE A 714 2.79 18.44 18.49
N LEU A 715 1.73 18.93 19.15
CA LEU A 715 1.60 20.32 19.58
C LEU A 715 2.27 20.61 20.94
N ASP A 716 2.62 19.60 21.74
CA ASP A 716 2.98 19.77 23.16
C ASP A 716 4.07 20.81 23.41
N GLY A 717 5.20 20.76 22.66
CA GLY A 717 6.29 21.73 22.81
C GLY A 717 5.85 23.17 22.49
N PHE A 718 4.99 23.35 21.49
CA PHE A 718 4.43 24.66 21.14
C PHE A 718 3.42 25.15 22.17
N ILE A 719 2.66 24.24 22.78
CA ILE A 719 1.71 24.55 23.86
C ILE A 719 2.46 25.02 25.11
N VAL A 720 3.58 24.36 25.47
CA VAL A 720 4.45 24.80 26.57
C VAL A 720 5.00 26.20 26.28
N ALA A 721 5.54 26.43 25.09
CA ALA A 721 6.05 27.75 24.68
C ALA A 721 4.96 28.84 24.78
N ALA A 722 3.72 28.55 24.33
CA ALA A 722 2.60 29.49 24.45
C ALA A 722 2.12 29.72 25.89
N GLY A 723 2.36 28.75 26.79
CA GLY A 723 1.90 28.75 28.18
C GLY A 723 2.85 29.43 29.17
N VAL A 724 4.16 29.50 28.87
CA VAL A 724 5.15 30.12 29.76
C VAL A 724 5.32 31.63 29.49
N PRO A 725 5.79 32.41 30.48
CA PRO A 725 6.16 33.81 30.26
C PRO A 725 7.37 33.94 29.31
N VAL A 726 7.42 35.01 28.50
CA VAL A 726 8.53 35.25 27.54
C VAL A 726 9.91 35.24 28.22
N ARG A 727 10.01 35.79 29.45
CA ARG A 727 11.26 35.76 30.22
C ARG A 727 11.68 34.34 30.61
N THR A 728 10.71 33.47 30.88
CA THR A 728 10.94 32.07 31.19
C THR A 728 11.36 31.28 29.95
N GLU A 729 10.73 31.54 28.80
CA GLU A 729 11.05 30.87 27.54
C GLU A 729 12.49 31.13 27.08
N LEU A 730 13.03 32.32 27.37
CA LEU A 730 14.42 32.67 27.10
C LEU A 730 15.44 31.87 27.92
N ASP A 731 15.02 31.24 29.01
CA ASP A 731 15.86 30.38 29.84
C ASP A 731 15.47 28.89 29.74
N LEU A 732 14.42 28.56 28.97
CA LEU A 732 13.89 27.21 28.81
C LEU A 732 14.49 26.52 27.58
N PHE A 733 15.10 25.37 27.81
CA PHE A 733 15.63 24.50 26.75
C PHE A 733 14.73 23.29 26.54
N PHE A 734 14.68 22.80 25.32
CA PHE A 734 14.00 21.56 24.96
C PHE A 734 15.02 20.56 24.43
N ILE A 735 14.81 19.27 24.70
CA ILE A 735 15.55 18.19 24.04
C ILE A 735 14.60 17.56 23.01
N GLY A 736 15.05 17.45 21.76
CA GLY A 736 14.21 16.94 20.67
C GLY A 736 15.00 16.09 19.68
N PHE A 737 14.33 15.09 19.09
CA PHE A 737 14.97 14.20 18.12
C PHE A 737 15.35 14.92 16.83
N ARG A 738 16.60 14.76 16.38
CA ARG A 738 17.19 15.39 15.19
C ARG A 738 16.33 15.28 13.93
N ARG A 739 15.64 14.15 13.74
CA ARG A 739 14.78 13.84 12.58
C ARG A 739 13.61 14.81 12.38
N TYR A 740 13.17 15.54 13.42
CA TYR A 740 12.09 16.52 13.29
C TYR A 740 12.57 17.91 12.82
N PHE A 741 13.88 18.10 12.60
CA PHE A 741 14.49 19.41 12.32
C PHE A 741 15.19 19.51 10.96
N ILE A 742 14.78 18.66 9.99
CA ILE A 742 15.46 18.47 8.70
C ILE A 742 15.21 19.64 7.69
N PHE A 743 14.18 20.47 7.91
CA PHE A 743 13.85 21.56 6.97
C PHE A 743 14.78 22.79 7.10
N PRO A 744 15.29 23.38 5.99
CA PRO A 744 16.24 24.50 6.03
C PRO A 744 15.75 25.75 6.77
N ILE A 745 14.46 26.10 6.63
CA ILE A 745 13.83 27.23 7.32
C ILE A 745 13.73 26.98 8.84
N VAL A 746 13.45 25.74 9.22
CA VAL A 746 13.37 25.29 10.62
C VAL A 746 14.76 25.27 11.25
N ARG A 747 15.82 24.98 10.50
CA ARG A 747 17.21 24.92 11.01
C ARG A 747 17.72 26.23 11.61
N ASN A 748 17.37 27.38 11.02
CA ASN A 748 17.71 28.71 11.57
C ASN A 748 16.78 29.11 12.73
N MET A 749 15.53 28.63 12.73
CA MET A 749 14.58 28.84 13.82
C MET A 749 14.98 28.02 15.06
N VAL A 750 15.35 26.74 14.88
CA VAL A 750 15.77 25.78 15.93
C VAL A 750 16.98 26.25 16.72
N ARG A 751 17.99 26.83 16.04
CA ARG A 751 19.15 27.43 16.72
C ARG A 751 18.77 28.57 17.68
N ARG A 752 17.68 29.29 17.39
CA ARG A 752 17.19 30.39 18.22
C ARG A 752 16.07 29.97 19.19
N SER A 753 15.39 28.85 18.93
CA SER A 753 14.34 28.27 19.77
C SER A 753 14.85 27.35 20.89
N ARG A 754 16.15 27.34 21.19
CA ARG A 754 16.76 26.65 22.36
C ARG A 754 16.45 25.15 22.44
N ILE A 755 16.29 24.52 21.27
CA ILE A 755 16.12 23.08 21.16
C ILE A 755 17.48 22.46 20.92
N ILE A 756 17.86 21.47 21.73
CA ILE A 756 19.04 20.64 21.50
C ILE A 756 18.62 19.44 20.67
N PRO A 757 19.05 19.35 19.39
CA PRO A 757 18.78 18.19 18.55
C PRO A 757 19.70 17.05 18.94
N ILE A 758 19.14 15.91 19.30
CA ILE A 758 19.89 14.71 19.70
C ILE A 758 19.33 13.51 18.93
N ASP A 759 20.18 12.57 18.52
CA ASP A 759 19.72 11.34 17.87
C ASP A 759 19.19 10.33 18.90
N ALA A 760 18.27 9.46 18.50
CA ALA A 760 17.62 8.53 19.43
C ALA A 760 18.59 7.49 20.05
N THR A 761 19.75 7.33 19.43
CA THR A 761 20.86 6.46 19.83
C THR A 761 21.86 7.15 20.75
N GLU A 762 21.78 8.49 20.92
CA GLU A 762 22.75 9.35 21.62
C GLU A 762 22.24 9.74 23.02
N ILE A 763 21.92 8.75 23.86
CA ILE A 763 21.29 8.98 25.17
C ILE A 763 22.27 9.60 26.16
N ILE A 764 23.55 9.21 26.10
CA ILE A 764 24.59 9.75 26.98
C ILE A 764 24.76 11.24 26.71
N GLU A 765 24.82 11.66 25.45
CA GLU A 765 24.92 13.07 25.06
C GLU A 765 23.67 13.87 25.49
N ALA A 766 22.47 13.28 25.43
CA ALA A 766 21.25 13.90 25.96
C ALA A 766 21.31 14.18 27.46
N MET A 767 21.82 13.21 28.22
CA MET A 767 21.95 13.31 29.67
C MET A 767 23.04 14.32 30.06
N GLN A 768 24.19 14.30 29.37
CA GLN A 768 25.26 15.28 29.57
C GLN A 768 24.84 16.69 29.17
N GLY A 769 24.11 16.85 28.06
CA GLY A 769 23.55 18.13 27.63
C GLY A 769 22.56 18.71 28.63
N SER A 770 21.68 17.87 29.18
CA SER A 770 20.76 18.24 30.27
C SER A 770 21.51 18.74 31.49
N SER A 771 22.53 18.00 31.92
CA SER A 771 23.41 18.36 33.04
C SER A 771 24.13 19.68 32.81
N PHE A 772 24.66 19.90 31.60
CA PHE A 772 25.33 21.13 31.21
C PHE A 772 24.41 22.36 31.30
N ILE A 773 23.18 22.28 30.79
CA ILE A 773 22.19 23.38 30.84
C ILE A 773 21.86 23.73 32.29
N LEU A 774 21.53 22.73 33.10
CA LEU A 774 21.09 22.92 34.48
C LEU A 774 22.21 23.49 35.36
N LYS A 775 23.46 23.04 35.18
CA LYS A 775 24.64 23.61 35.87
C LYS A 775 24.88 25.08 35.53
N HIS A 776 24.42 25.55 34.37
CA HIS A 776 24.48 26.96 33.95
C HIS A 776 23.24 27.78 34.35
N ASN A 777 22.47 27.31 35.34
CA ASN A 777 21.35 28.03 35.94
C ASN A 777 20.20 28.31 34.94
N LYS A 778 19.96 27.36 34.02
CA LYS A 778 18.88 27.40 33.02
C LYS A 778 17.81 26.36 33.33
N ALA A 779 16.66 26.47 32.66
CA ALA A 779 15.54 25.55 32.80
C ALA A 779 15.50 24.54 31.65
N LEU A 780 14.94 23.36 31.93
CA LEU A 780 14.82 22.28 30.95
C LEU A 780 13.37 21.78 30.87
N CYS A 781 12.83 21.62 29.67
CA CYS A 781 11.57 20.95 29.42
C CYS A 781 11.85 19.52 28.97
N ILE A 782 11.39 18.54 29.76
CA ILE A 782 11.48 17.12 29.45
C ILE A 782 10.07 16.54 29.33
N PHE A 783 9.91 15.69 28.32
CA PHE A 783 8.77 14.78 28.17
C PHE A 783 9.19 13.41 28.72
N PRO A 784 8.95 13.11 30.02
CA PRO A 784 9.65 12.01 30.71
C PRO A 784 9.17 10.63 30.26
N GLU A 785 8.06 10.56 29.53
CA GLU A 785 7.51 9.37 28.89
C GLU A 785 8.43 8.81 27.77
N GLY A 786 9.30 9.65 27.20
CA GLY A 786 10.21 9.30 26.09
C GLY A 786 9.52 9.09 24.74
N GLU A 787 8.24 8.79 24.73
CA GLU A 787 7.38 8.69 23.54
C GLU A 787 6.05 9.39 23.76
N ARG A 788 5.39 9.76 22.66
CA ARG A 788 4.01 10.25 22.72
C ARG A 788 3.04 9.13 23.13
N SER A 789 2.11 9.46 24.00
CA SER A 789 0.94 8.67 24.37
C SER A 789 0.08 8.35 23.14
N ILE A 790 -0.57 7.18 23.19
CA ILE A 790 -1.36 6.61 22.09
C ILE A 790 -2.86 6.66 22.42
N ASP A 791 -3.22 6.67 23.70
CA ASP A 791 -4.59 6.73 24.23
C ASP A 791 -4.91 8.07 24.90
N GLY A 792 -3.93 8.97 25.00
CA GLY A 792 -4.08 10.29 25.62
C GLY A 792 -3.83 10.29 27.13
N GLU A 793 -3.58 9.13 27.73
CA GLU A 793 -3.17 9.04 29.13
C GLU A 793 -1.64 9.16 29.26
N PRO A 794 -1.11 9.85 30.29
CA PRO A 794 0.32 9.92 30.52
C PRO A 794 0.92 8.54 30.76
N LYS A 795 1.89 8.14 29.94
CA LYS A 795 2.65 6.88 30.12
C LYS A 795 3.51 6.91 31.38
N GLU A 796 4.15 5.78 31.66
CA GLU A 796 5.15 5.69 32.73
C GLU A 796 6.34 6.60 32.44
N PHE A 797 6.88 7.22 33.48
CA PHE A 797 8.01 8.13 33.37
C PHE A 797 9.30 7.33 33.46
N LYS A 798 10.19 7.54 32.50
CA LYS A 798 11.49 6.85 32.45
C LYS A 798 12.39 7.31 33.59
N LYS A 799 13.31 6.43 34.01
CA LYS A 799 14.25 6.66 35.13
C LYS A 799 15.22 7.83 34.91
N GLY A 800 15.44 8.25 33.66
CA GLY A 800 16.36 9.34 33.31
C GLY A 800 16.08 10.67 34.01
N ILE A 801 14.80 11.03 34.22
CA ILE A 801 14.46 12.27 34.97
C ILE A 801 14.85 12.16 36.44
N GLY A 802 14.72 10.97 37.04
CA GLY A 802 15.13 10.67 38.41
C GLY A 802 16.64 10.80 38.59
N ILE A 803 17.43 10.28 37.64
CA ILE A 803 18.90 10.42 37.62
C ILE A 803 19.28 11.90 37.63
N ILE A 804 18.71 12.72 36.72
CA ILE A 804 19.02 14.16 36.64
C ILE A 804 18.63 14.88 37.94
N ALA A 805 17.43 14.62 38.46
CA ALA A 805 16.91 15.29 39.64
C ALA A 805 17.71 14.97 40.91
N LYS A 806 18.11 13.70 41.08
CA LYS A 806 18.92 13.24 42.21
C LYS A 806 20.33 13.83 42.17
N GLU A 807 21.02 13.64 41.05
CA GLU A 807 22.44 14.00 40.94
C GLU A 807 22.69 15.51 40.92
N LEU A 808 21.77 16.29 40.33
CA LEU A 808 21.91 17.75 40.23
C LEU A 808 21.11 18.50 41.29
N SER A 809 20.34 17.80 42.13
CA SER A 809 19.50 18.39 43.18
C SER A 809 18.59 19.52 42.67
N VAL A 810 18.04 19.37 41.46
CA VAL A 810 17.17 20.37 40.83
C VAL A 810 15.69 20.10 41.14
N PRO A 811 14.87 21.14 41.37
CA PRO A 811 13.44 20.98 41.55
C PRO A 811 12.75 20.56 40.25
N LEU A 812 11.76 19.67 40.38
CA LEU A 812 10.89 19.22 39.28
C LEU A 812 9.52 19.91 39.37
N VAL A 813 9.03 20.41 38.25
CA VAL A 813 7.73 21.09 38.15
C VAL A 813 6.82 20.23 37.26
N PRO A 814 5.77 19.60 37.81
CA PRO A 814 4.83 18.83 37.00
C PRO A 814 3.95 19.77 36.15
N VAL A 815 3.78 19.44 34.88
CA VAL A 815 2.99 20.23 33.93
C VAL A 815 2.04 19.32 33.16
N PHE A 816 0.74 19.58 33.26
CA PHE A 816 -0.28 18.80 32.57
C PHE A 816 -0.90 19.60 31.42
N ILE A 817 -0.86 19.01 30.23
CA ILE A 817 -1.53 19.50 29.03
C ILE A 817 -2.76 18.64 28.78
N GLU A 818 -3.91 19.29 28.84
CA GLU A 818 -5.23 18.73 28.55
C GLU A 818 -5.70 19.16 27.16
N GLY A 819 -6.38 18.28 26.44
CA GLY A 819 -6.95 18.58 25.12
C GLY A 819 -5.99 18.43 23.94
N ALA A 820 -4.68 18.31 24.20
CA ALA A 820 -3.67 18.17 23.15
C ALA A 820 -3.79 16.85 22.36
N PHE A 821 -4.12 15.75 23.04
CA PHE A 821 -4.41 14.47 22.39
C PHE A 821 -5.59 14.57 21.40
N GLN A 822 -6.67 15.24 21.80
CA GLN A 822 -7.85 15.44 20.97
C GLN A 822 -7.57 16.41 19.81
N ALA A 823 -6.67 17.38 20.03
CA ALA A 823 -6.26 18.35 19.03
C ALA A 823 -5.40 17.71 17.94
N TRP A 824 -4.38 16.93 18.29
CA TRP A 824 -3.54 16.27 17.27
C TRP A 824 -2.83 15.03 17.82
N PRO A 825 -3.50 13.87 17.85
CA PRO A 825 -2.89 12.63 18.32
C PRO A 825 -1.88 12.11 17.29
N ARG A 826 -0.94 11.27 17.74
CA ARG A 826 0.11 10.68 16.86
C ARG A 826 -0.46 9.87 15.68
N THR A 827 -1.69 9.37 15.81
CA THR A 827 -2.40 8.54 14.81
C THR A 827 -3.03 9.35 13.68
N GLU A 828 -3.20 10.66 13.84
CA GLU A 828 -3.92 11.51 12.89
C GLU A 828 -2.97 12.37 12.05
N ARG A 829 -3.28 12.49 10.76
CA ARG A 829 -2.41 13.20 9.80
C ARG A 829 -2.49 14.73 9.93
N PHE A 830 -3.61 15.24 10.44
CA PHE A 830 -3.88 16.68 10.56
C PHE A 830 -4.49 17.01 11.92
N PRO A 831 -4.21 18.20 12.48
CA PRO A 831 -4.82 18.64 13.72
C PRO A 831 -6.32 18.94 13.53
N ARG A 832 -7.09 18.76 14.60
CA ARG A 832 -8.50 19.11 14.76
C ARG A 832 -8.62 20.19 15.82
N LEU A 833 -9.68 21.00 15.75
CA LEU A 833 -9.94 22.02 16.77
C LEU A 833 -10.45 21.34 18.03
N ALA A 834 -9.73 21.51 19.13
CA ALA A 834 -10.13 21.07 20.46
C ALA A 834 -9.68 22.11 21.50
N PRO A 835 -10.43 22.30 22.60
CA PRO A 835 -9.99 23.18 23.67
C PRO A 835 -8.70 22.64 24.31
N ILE A 836 -7.66 23.46 24.41
CA ILE A 836 -6.37 23.09 25.02
C ILE A 836 -6.17 23.87 26.32
N LYS A 837 -5.78 23.17 27.38
CA LYS A 837 -5.47 23.76 28.68
C LYS A 837 -4.12 23.27 29.18
N ILE A 838 -3.27 24.17 29.66
CA ILE A 838 -2.00 23.83 30.32
C ILE A 838 -2.07 24.24 31.80
N LYS A 839 -1.72 23.31 32.70
CA LYS A 839 -1.70 23.50 34.16
C LYS A 839 -0.28 23.28 34.67
N PHE A 840 0.28 24.27 35.37
CA PHE A 840 1.58 24.17 36.06
C PHE A 840 1.37 23.87 37.55
N GLY A 841 2.04 22.83 38.06
CA GLY A 841 2.03 22.46 39.47
C GLY A 841 3.10 23.16 40.31
N ASP A 842 3.16 22.84 41.60
CA ASP A 842 4.16 23.39 42.51
C ASP A 842 5.53 22.71 42.30
N PRO A 843 6.67 23.45 42.37
CA PRO A 843 7.99 22.85 42.30
C PRO A 843 8.25 21.92 43.48
N VAL A 844 8.71 20.69 43.20
CA VAL A 844 8.99 19.67 44.22
C VAL A 844 10.48 19.32 44.23
N SER A 845 11.10 19.25 45.40
CA SER A 845 12.51 18.85 45.54
C SER A 845 12.70 17.35 45.31
N SER A 846 13.87 16.94 44.82
CA SER A 846 14.24 15.53 44.65
C SER A 846 14.15 14.74 45.95
N THR A 847 14.55 15.33 47.09
CA THR A 847 14.45 14.71 48.42
C THR A 847 13.01 14.39 48.84
N ALA A 848 12.06 15.28 48.55
CA ALA A 848 10.65 15.06 48.83
C ALA A 848 10.06 13.97 47.91
N LEU A 849 10.46 13.96 46.64
CA LEU A 849 10.03 12.97 45.66
C LEU A 849 10.55 11.56 45.97
N ILE A 850 11.79 11.40 46.44
CA ILE A 850 12.33 10.10 46.87
C ILE A 850 11.46 9.49 47.97
N LYS A 851 11.15 10.28 49.02
CA LYS A 851 10.33 9.80 50.15
C LYS A 851 8.94 9.35 49.68
N LYS A 852 8.31 10.14 48.80
CA LYS A 852 6.99 9.82 48.26
C LYS A 852 7.01 8.63 47.31
N GLY A 853 8.01 8.54 46.44
CA GLY A 853 8.16 7.48 45.45
C GLY A 853 8.48 6.12 46.06
N LYS A 854 9.26 6.07 47.14
CA LYS A 854 9.49 4.83 47.91
C LYS A 854 8.19 4.30 48.52
N ALA A 855 7.29 5.18 48.96
CA ALA A 855 5.97 4.78 49.43
C ALA A 855 5.05 4.25 48.30
N LEU A 856 5.33 4.61 47.04
CA LEU A 856 4.64 4.11 45.84
C LEU A 856 5.27 2.83 45.26
N GLY A 857 6.31 2.28 45.91
CA GLY A 857 6.98 1.04 45.48
C GLY A 857 8.18 1.22 44.55
N GLY A 858 8.75 2.42 44.42
CA GLY A 858 9.99 2.61 43.67
C GLY A 858 11.17 1.83 44.27
N ARG A 859 11.91 1.10 43.45
CA ARG A 859 12.97 0.16 43.90
C ARG A 859 14.26 0.89 44.28
N ASP A 860 14.62 1.91 43.50
CA ASP A 860 15.73 2.82 43.77
C ASP A 860 15.26 4.28 43.83
N ASP A 861 16.16 5.18 44.20
CA ASP A 861 15.81 6.59 44.40
C ASP A 861 15.38 7.27 43.08
N GLU A 862 15.97 6.87 41.96
CA GLU A 862 15.73 7.42 40.64
C GLU A 862 14.35 7.01 40.11
N GLU A 863 14.00 5.73 40.22
CA GLU A 863 12.67 5.21 39.89
C GLU A 863 11.60 5.79 40.83
N ALA A 864 11.91 5.92 42.13
CA ALA A 864 11.03 6.57 43.10
C ALA A 864 10.71 8.02 42.68
N ILE A 865 11.70 8.80 42.27
CA ILE A 865 11.48 10.17 41.78
C ILE A 865 10.56 10.17 40.56
N SER A 866 10.81 9.31 39.56
CA SER A 866 10.01 9.23 38.33
C SER A 866 8.55 8.85 38.61
N LEU A 867 8.30 7.90 39.52
CA LEU A 867 6.94 7.52 39.94
C LEU A 867 6.22 8.65 40.66
N ALA A 868 6.90 9.29 41.62
CA ALA A 868 6.31 10.35 42.44
C ALA A 868 5.94 11.59 41.61
N ILE A 869 6.80 12.01 40.69
CA ILE A 869 6.54 13.19 39.84
C ILE A 869 5.44 12.92 38.81
N ARG A 870 5.33 11.68 38.30
CA ARG A 870 4.21 11.27 37.44
C ARG A 870 2.89 11.38 38.21
N GLU A 871 2.85 10.91 39.45
CA GLU A 871 1.64 11.00 40.27
C GLU A 871 1.24 12.46 40.53
N GLU A 872 2.19 13.34 40.85
CA GLU A 872 1.94 14.79 40.98
C GLU A 872 1.41 15.41 39.68
N LEU A 873 1.92 14.97 38.53
CA LEU A 873 1.41 15.40 37.23
C LEU A 873 -0.01 14.91 36.96
N VAL A 874 -0.33 13.66 37.27
CA VAL A 874 -1.68 13.10 37.10
C VAL A 874 -2.69 13.79 38.01
N ARG A 875 -2.29 14.22 39.22
CA ARG A 875 -3.15 15.00 40.13
C ARG A 875 -3.59 16.34 39.52
N LEU A 876 -2.81 16.94 38.63
CA LEU A 876 -3.19 18.16 37.92
C LEU A 876 -4.32 17.92 36.89
N LYS A 877 -4.62 16.67 36.53
CA LYS A 877 -5.75 16.33 35.66
C LYS A 877 -7.10 16.60 36.34
N CYS A 878 -7.16 16.38 37.66
CA CYS A 878 -8.30 16.73 38.50
C CYS A 878 -8.44 18.27 38.60
#